data_AF-A0A9W2YFC9-F1
#
_entry.id   AF-A0A9W2YFC9-F1
#
_cell.length_a   1.000
_cell.length_b   1.000
_cell.length_c   1.000
_cell.angle_alpha   90.00
_cell.angle_beta   90.00
_cell.angle_gamma   90.00
#
_symmetry.space_group_name_H-M   'P 1'
#
loop_
_entity.id
_entity.type
_entity.pdbx_description
1 polymer ?
#
loop_
_entity_poly.entity_id
_entity_poly.type
_entity_poly.pdbx_seq_one_letter_code
_entity_poly.pdbx_strand_id
1 'polypeptide(L)'
;MQEVTYRFLLLVMFATSASASQLKMSEGGRARGRGGRGKPKEPQTNLPPGVQAVQQQTAPVARGRGRAAVRPAATIEPPSAAQAPPIMQGHPEPQAVPAYGGGGRGVQRGGGRERPTGPPTDEMGALSLRRSPRSAYDKYVDAVYKASEKCSVGKSGESVALYSNYFQVNLATDLKIFQYHVSFKPEVENNRVKFGLIAALSEVVGAVKCFDGGILYLQKLLPKDPLECVSERSYDKAPITVTFKFVCEVYANSPQFLQIVNLMFKRVQITLDMKQIRDHYFNIHLATKIPKHRIEVMPGFTTSILGYDGGNLLCVDTIHKVLRIDTFLDVLYQTFHSVRQNAEEFRRKATKELVGVIVLTKHNNKTYKVDDIAWDARASDCFEKNGQMISYSDYYKEHWNITILDKDQPLLVSRPTEKDLRRGDKKNLFLIPELCIITGLSEQMRSDFNVMRDLAVHTRVGPGERLKQITRLLQQINETPNAGEVLKPWRIGFSSKPVEIAGRTLPAENLLMRNNRGEFLKISYEPREADWSRNMRNAGLLTAVNMDNWIIIFPRASSTLASDLSDCLSKVGRGMSMRINNPIAIEMNDDRNESYLQAIRQNLNQSIQMVVCVVPNQKKDRYDAIKKCCCIDNPVPSQVVVTKTLQKKQGMMSVATKIAIQLNCKMGGEVWGAEIPLKGLMVIGIDTYHDSAHKNQSVGALVASLNKECTRYFSKTEYHPSKDELMRNLQPLMTAALRKYHDVNKALPQKIILYRDGVGDGQLQTVFHSEQEQVMSALKDTGGQDYRPGFAFVIVKKRIQTRLFAKEGNGINNPCPGTIVDQIITKPNWYDFFLVSQSVRQGTVTPTSYNVIYDDSGLQPDHIQRLTYKLTHLYFNWQGTIRVPAPCQYAHKLAFLQGQTLHREFSAYLSDKLFFL
;
A
#
# COMPACT_ATOMS: atom_id res chain seq x y z
N MET A 1 -10.81 28.21 11.58
CA MET A 1 -10.24 27.17 12.47
C MET A 1 -11.15 25.95 12.70
N GLN A 2 -12.48 26.10 12.85
CA GLN A 2 -13.39 24.97 13.15
C GLN A 2 -13.53 23.90 12.05
N GLU A 3 -13.24 24.20 10.77
CA GLU A 3 -13.43 23.24 9.66
C GLU A 3 -12.43 22.06 9.68
N VAL A 4 -11.29 22.20 10.36
CA VAL A 4 -10.26 21.15 10.53
C VAL A 4 -10.85 19.90 11.23
N THR A 5 -11.80 20.10 12.15
CA THR A 5 -12.43 19.05 12.95
C THR A 5 -13.36 18.14 12.12
N TYR A 6 -13.99 18.68 11.08
CA TYR A 6 -15.07 17.98 10.35
C TYR A 6 -14.56 16.89 9.39
N ARG A 7 -13.58 17.19 8.52
CA ARG A 7 -13.01 16.18 7.60
C ARG A 7 -12.15 15.14 8.32
N PHE A 8 -11.80 15.35 9.60
CA PHE A 8 -11.05 14.40 10.42
C PHE A 8 -11.85 13.16 10.89
N LEU A 9 -13.18 13.26 10.91
CA LEU A 9 -14.03 12.30 11.61
C LEU A 9 -14.05 10.89 10.96
N LEU A 10 -13.85 10.79 9.64
CA LEU A 10 -13.69 9.49 8.96
C LEU A 10 -12.25 8.94 9.03
N LEU A 11 -11.22 9.79 9.25
CA LEU A 11 -9.85 9.30 9.46
C LEU A 11 -9.70 8.56 10.80
N VAL A 12 -10.58 8.84 11.77
CA VAL A 12 -10.61 8.23 13.11
C VAL A 12 -11.54 7.01 13.17
N MET A 13 -12.13 6.60 12.04
CA MET A 13 -12.97 5.39 11.98
C MET A 13 -12.16 4.09 11.89
N PHE A 14 -10.83 4.16 11.79
CA PHE A 14 -9.95 3.03 12.08
C PHE A 14 -9.11 3.35 13.34
N ALA A 15 -9.11 2.40 14.29
CA ALA A 15 -8.28 2.35 15.49
C ALA A 15 -8.54 3.31 16.68
N THR A 16 -7.73 3.13 17.75
CA THR A 16 -7.75 3.63 19.15
C THR A 16 -8.84 3.14 20.13
N SER A 17 -8.44 2.24 21.04
CA SER A 17 -8.94 1.96 22.41
C SER A 17 -7.94 0.99 23.08
N ALA A 18 -7.65 0.95 24.38
CA ALA A 18 -8.23 1.60 25.58
C ALA A 18 -7.12 1.82 26.67
N SER A 19 -7.30 2.75 27.64
CA SER A 19 -7.48 2.52 29.12
C SER A 19 -6.24 2.04 29.92
N ALA A 20 -6.08 2.24 31.25
CA ALA A 20 -6.99 2.75 32.31
C ALA A 20 -6.22 3.43 33.49
N SER A 21 -6.99 3.80 34.54
CA SER A 21 -6.70 4.23 35.93
C SER A 21 -5.52 3.54 36.68
N GLN A 22 -5.02 3.97 37.85
CA GLN A 22 -5.67 4.65 39.01
C GLN A 22 -4.62 5.15 40.06
N LEU A 23 -4.95 6.15 40.90
CA LEU A 23 -4.47 6.47 42.29
C LEU A 23 -4.79 7.97 42.59
N LYS A 24 -4.81 8.54 43.80
CA LYS A 24 -5.51 8.31 45.10
C LYS A 24 -4.95 9.37 46.08
N MET A 25 -5.80 10.22 46.68
CA MET A 25 -5.68 11.03 47.93
C MET A 25 -6.87 12.03 47.87
N SER A 26 -7.81 12.15 48.83
CA SER A 26 -7.77 12.53 50.27
C SER A 26 -7.39 14.01 50.45
N GLU A 27 -8.10 14.87 51.22
CA GLU A 27 -9.25 14.71 52.16
C GLU A 27 -10.38 15.74 51.82
N GLY A 28 -11.64 15.64 52.30
CA GLY A 28 -12.15 16.13 53.60
C GLY A 28 -12.71 17.57 53.50
N GLY A 29 -13.88 17.97 54.03
CA GLY A 29 -15.04 17.26 54.60
C GLY A 29 -16.06 18.25 55.25
N ARG A 30 -17.36 17.87 55.37
CA ARG A 30 -18.48 18.59 56.07
C ARG A 30 -18.91 19.96 55.46
N ALA A 31 -20.14 20.50 55.63
CA ALA A 31 -21.44 19.96 56.07
C ALA A 31 -22.67 20.86 55.69
N ARG A 32 -23.88 20.26 55.68
CA ARG A 32 -25.25 20.76 56.00
C ARG A 32 -25.79 22.16 55.52
N GLY A 33 -27.04 22.15 55.00
CA GLY A 33 -27.98 23.30 54.97
C GLY A 33 -28.75 23.43 53.62
N ARG A 34 -30.01 23.01 53.39
CA ARG A 34 -31.39 23.30 53.91
C ARG A 34 -32.05 24.59 53.39
N GLY A 35 -33.20 24.44 52.69
CA GLY A 35 -34.19 25.50 52.37
C GLY A 35 -33.94 26.28 51.05
N GLY A 36 -34.94 26.82 50.36
CA GLY A 36 -36.40 26.74 50.54
C GLY A 36 -37.20 27.44 49.41
N ARG A 37 -38.42 26.93 49.14
CA ARG A 37 -39.43 27.32 48.11
C ARG A 37 -39.57 28.82 47.72
N GLY A 38 -39.89 29.09 46.44
CA GLY A 38 -40.50 30.34 45.95
C GLY A 38 -41.09 30.23 44.52
N LYS A 39 -42.34 30.68 44.32
CA LYS A 39 -43.15 30.69 43.05
C LYS A 39 -44.50 31.42 43.36
N PRO A 40 -45.38 31.75 42.39
CA PRO A 40 -45.19 32.18 40.98
C PRO A 40 -46.03 33.44 40.61
N LYS A 41 -45.96 33.97 39.37
CA LYS A 41 -47.11 34.21 38.44
C LYS A 41 -46.73 34.95 37.13
N GLU A 42 -47.73 35.13 36.27
CA GLU A 42 -47.84 35.44 34.83
C GLU A 42 -48.97 36.51 34.64
N PRO A 43 -49.42 36.97 33.43
CA PRO A 43 -48.86 36.96 32.05
C PRO A 43 -49.09 38.28 31.22
N GLN A 44 -48.78 38.27 29.88
CA GLN A 44 -49.38 39.10 28.77
C GLN A 44 -49.11 40.65 28.75
N THR A 45 -49.17 41.45 27.66
CA THR A 45 -49.48 41.29 26.19
C THR A 45 -48.83 42.41 25.31
N ASN A 46 -48.61 42.16 24.00
CA ASN A 46 -48.58 43.00 22.76
C ASN A 46 -48.39 44.55 22.74
N LEU A 47 -47.83 45.23 21.71
CA LEU A 47 -46.98 44.83 20.54
C LEU A 47 -46.03 45.96 19.95
N PRO A 48 -46.44 47.01 19.16
CA PRO A 48 -45.51 47.70 18.20
C PRO A 48 -45.60 49.27 18.13
N PRO A 49 -44.91 50.00 17.21
CA PRO A 49 -43.56 49.85 16.60
C PRO A 49 -42.67 51.14 16.70
N GLY A 50 -41.34 51.08 16.41
CA GLY A 50 -40.56 52.31 16.09
C GLY A 50 -39.01 52.27 16.11
N VAL A 51 -38.38 52.37 14.93
CA VAL A 51 -37.12 53.09 14.57
C VAL A 51 -35.82 52.96 15.44
N GLN A 52 -34.81 52.24 14.90
CA GLN A 52 -33.33 52.40 15.08
C GLN A 52 -32.70 52.23 16.51
N ALA A 53 -31.43 51.85 16.75
CA ALA A 53 -30.27 51.54 15.90
C ALA A 53 -29.31 50.47 16.53
N VAL A 54 -28.60 49.70 15.67
CA VAL A 54 -27.18 49.25 15.75
C VAL A 54 -26.60 48.43 16.95
N GLN A 55 -25.77 47.42 16.58
CA GLN A 55 -24.74 46.67 17.35
C GLN A 55 -25.11 45.50 18.32
N GLN A 56 -24.82 44.27 17.84
CA GLN A 56 -23.92 43.22 18.39
C GLN A 56 -23.76 43.03 19.91
N GLN A 57 -23.65 41.81 20.49
CA GLN A 57 -23.85 40.42 20.02
C GLN A 57 -23.90 39.51 21.28
N THR A 58 -24.65 38.40 21.28
CA THR A 58 -24.88 37.57 22.49
C THR A 58 -24.50 36.08 22.36
N ALA A 59 -24.24 35.43 23.51
CA ALA A 59 -24.26 33.97 23.73
C ALA A 59 -25.73 33.49 23.98
N PRO A 60 -26.12 32.26 24.46
CA PRO A 60 -25.47 31.26 25.35
C PRO A 60 -25.63 29.76 24.85
N VAL A 61 -25.17 28.61 25.43
CA VAL A 61 -25.16 27.86 26.73
C VAL A 61 -26.39 26.92 27.01
N ALA A 62 -26.17 25.78 27.74
CA ALA A 62 -27.11 24.80 28.36
C ALA A 62 -27.56 23.56 27.51
N ARG A 63 -27.45 22.27 27.94
CA ARG A 63 -28.05 21.42 29.04
C ARG A 63 -29.51 20.95 28.75
N GLY A 64 -30.02 19.75 29.11
CA GLY A 64 -29.41 18.49 29.63
C GLY A 64 -30.34 17.63 30.55
N ARG A 65 -30.29 16.28 30.46
CA ARG A 65 -31.06 15.23 31.24
C ARG A 65 -32.59 15.12 30.91
N GLY A 66 -33.33 14.02 31.17
CA GLY A 66 -32.95 12.59 31.38
C GLY A 66 -33.94 11.69 32.18
N ARG A 67 -33.93 10.36 31.89
CA ARG A 67 -34.27 9.18 32.76
C ARG A 67 -35.74 8.67 32.95
N ALA A 68 -35.83 7.41 33.45
CA ALA A 68 -36.98 6.57 33.87
C ALA A 68 -37.73 5.77 32.75
N ALA A 69 -38.28 4.55 32.96
CA ALA A 69 -38.08 3.48 33.97
C ALA A 69 -38.79 2.13 33.55
N VAL A 70 -38.87 1.15 34.47
CA VAL A 70 -39.75 -0.07 34.49
C VAL A 70 -39.15 -1.43 34.00
N ARG A 71 -39.67 -2.54 34.57
CA ARG A 71 -39.27 -3.98 34.60
C ARG A 71 -40.57 -4.85 34.73
N PRO A 72 -40.62 -6.21 34.84
CA PRO A 72 -39.69 -7.19 35.43
C PRO A 72 -39.06 -8.12 34.34
N ALA A 73 -38.91 -9.47 34.33
CA ALA A 73 -39.26 -10.62 35.19
C ALA A 73 -38.10 -11.67 35.22
N ALA A 74 -38.35 -12.92 35.67
CA ALA A 74 -37.32 -13.77 36.31
C ALA A 74 -37.57 -15.31 36.31
N THR A 75 -36.55 -16.07 36.74
CA THR A 75 -36.52 -17.50 37.20
C THR A 75 -36.80 -18.62 36.16
N ILE A 76 -36.34 -19.89 36.27
CA ILE A 76 -35.82 -20.76 37.38
C ILE A 76 -34.49 -21.48 36.97
N GLU A 77 -33.77 -22.17 37.89
CA GLU A 77 -32.47 -22.88 37.70
C GLU A 77 -32.57 -24.46 37.64
N PRO A 78 -31.58 -25.36 38.02
CA PRO A 78 -31.22 -26.56 37.24
C PRO A 78 -31.57 -27.92 37.96
N PRO A 79 -30.72 -28.91 38.39
CA PRO A 79 -29.24 -29.10 38.47
C PRO A 79 -28.64 -30.48 38.00
N SER A 80 -27.31 -30.66 38.18
CA SER A 80 -26.54 -31.89 38.51
C SER A 80 -26.26 -33.08 37.53
N ALA A 81 -24.95 -33.31 37.37
CA ALA A 81 -24.08 -34.51 37.23
C ALA A 81 -24.58 -35.93 37.65
N ALA A 82 -23.90 -37.09 37.41
CA ALA A 82 -22.45 -37.37 37.17
C ALA A 82 -22.14 -38.79 36.56
N GLN A 83 -20.84 -39.18 36.50
CA GLN A 83 -20.22 -40.55 36.41
C GLN A 83 -19.74 -41.14 35.04
N ALA A 84 -18.71 -42.01 35.13
CA ALA A 84 -17.89 -42.72 34.10
C ALA A 84 -16.98 -43.78 34.83
N PRO A 85 -16.01 -44.56 34.24
CA PRO A 85 -15.62 -44.83 32.83
C PRO A 85 -15.94 -46.33 32.49
N PRO A 86 -15.07 -47.32 32.08
CA PRO A 86 -13.67 -47.42 31.53
C PRO A 86 -13.65 -47.38 29.97
N ILE A 87 -12.61 -47.55 29.12
CA ILE A 87 -11.14 -47.86 29.03
C ILE A 87 -10.79 -49.11 28.19
N MET A 88 -10.44 -48.90 26.90
CA MET A 88 -9.35 -49.50 26.08
C MET A 88 -9.59 -49.16 24.58
N GLN A 89 -8.61 -48.95 23.68
CA GLN A 89 -7.21 -48.52 23.79
C GLN A 89 -6.73 -48.07 22.38
N GLY A 90 -5.79 -47.10 22.25
CA GLY A 90 -5.08 -46.82 20.99
C GLY A 90 -5.02 -45.36 20.51
N HIS A 91 -3.80 -44.79 20.48
CA HIS A 91 -3.44 -43.49 19.88
C HIS A 91 -2.25 -43.70 18.91
N PRO A 92 -2.03 -42.83 17.91
CA PRO A 92 -1.09 -41.70 18.11
C PRO A 92 -1.73 -40.29 18.08
N GLU A 93 -0.89 -39.25 18.06
CA GLU A 93 -1.18 -37.86 18.45
C GLU A 93 -1.51 -36.89 17.28
N PRO A 94 -2.22 -35.78 17.54
CA PRO A 94 -2.53 -34.74 16.54
C PRO A 94 -1.43 -33.67 16.39
N GLN A 95 -1.17 -33.23 15.16
CA GLN A 95 -0.19 -32.17 14.87
C GLN A 95 -0.71 -30.75 15.20
N ALA A 96 0.17 -29.88 15.70
CA ALA A 96 -0.16 -28.56 16.22
C ALA A 96 -0.46 -27.49 15.15
N VAL A 97 -1.30 -26.51 15.49
CA VAL A 97 -1.85 -25.49 14.57
C VAL A 97 -1.03 -24.19 14.56
N PRO A 98 -0.41 -23.77 13.43
CA PRO A 98 0.34 -22.51 13.36
C PRO A 98 -0.56 -21.26 13.28
N ALA A 99 -0.22 -20.20 14.02
CA ALA A 99 -1.08 -19.04 14.21
C ALA A 99 -1.11 -18.00 13.04
N TYR A 100 -2.18 -17.19 13.04
CA TYR A 100 -2.50 -16.17 12.04
C TYR A 100 -1.76 -14.85 12.25
N GLY A 101 -1.42 -14.16 11.15
CA GLY A 101 -0.81 -12.81 11.17
C GLY A 101 -1.43 -11.88 10.12
N GLY A 102 -2.14 -10.86 10.57
CA GLY A 102 -2.91 -9.94 9.71
C GLY A 102 -2.08 -8.86 8.98
N GLY A 103 -2.67 -8.26 7.94
CA GLY A 103 -2.07 -7.19 7.14
C GLY A 103 -2.94 -5.94 7.04
N GLY A 104 -2.54 -4.87 7.73
CA GLY A 104 -3.18 -3.54 7.68
C GLY A 104 -2.34 -2.47 6.95
N ARG A 105 -3.02 -1.53 6.29
CA ARG A 105 -2.42 -0.42 5.51
C ARG A 105 -1.81 0.68 6.40
N GLY A 106 -1.08 1.63 5.79
CA GLY A 106 -1.04 3.02 6.30
C GLY A 106 0.33 3.66 6.52
N VAL A 107 1.37 2.86 6.80
CA VAL A 107 2.77 3.33 6.91
C VAL A 107 3.62 2.63 5.87
N GLN A 108 4.70 3.26 5.42
CA GLN A 108 5.74 2.59 4.62
C GLN A 108 6.21 1.32 5.36
N ARG A 109 5.72 0.14 4.93
CA ARG A 109 6.48 -1.09 5.16
C ARG A 109 7.82 -0.88 4.45
N GLY A 110 8.93 -1.07 5.16
CA GLY A 110 10.30 -1.05 4.62
C GLY A 110 10.61 -2.29 3.76
N GLY A 111 9.68 -2.59 2.86
CA GLY A 111 9.77 -3.56 1.80
C GLY A 111 9.15 -2.91 0.57
N GLY A 112 9.99 -2.28 -0.26
CA GLY A 112 9.73 -2.37 -1.69
C GLY A 112 9.65 -3.86 -2.05
N ARG A 113 8.83 -4.21 -3.04
CA ARG A 113 8.99 -5.54 -3.66
C ARG A 113 10.41 -5.58 -4.22
N GLU A 114 11.10 -6.69 -4.00
CA GLU A 114 12.44 -6.87 -4.55
C GLU A 114 12.36 -6.70 -6.07
N ARG A 115 13.34 -6.00 -6.67
CA ARG A 115 13.71 -6.36 -8.04
C ARG A 115 14.19 -7.81 -7.97
N PRO A 116 13.88 -8.67 -8.96
CA PRO A 116 14.54 -9.97 -9.03
C PRO A 116 16.05 -9.73 -9.06
N THR A 117 16.71 -10.05 -7.94
CA THR A 117 18.17 -10.08 -7.89
C THR A 117 18.60 -11.13 -8.88
N GLY A 118 19.51 -10.75 -9.80
CA GLY A 118 20.03 -11.67 -10.80
C GLY A 118 20.60 -12.96 -10.18
N PRO A 119 20.76 -14.01 -11.00
CA PRO A 119 21.35 -15.27 -10.55
C PRO A 119 22.74 -15.08 -9.90
N PRO A 120 23.28 -16.09 -9.19
CA PRO A 120 24.64 -16.05 -8.65
C PRO A 120 25.67 -15.58 -9.68
N THR A 121 26.77 -14.98 -9.22
CA THR A 121 27.76 -14.26 -10.04
C THR A 121 28.25 -15.05 -11.26
N ASP A 122 28.36 -16.35 -11.11
CA ASP A 122 29.01 -17.28 -12.02
C ASP A 122 27.99 -17.80 -13.06
N GLU A 123 26.71 -17.94 -12.66
CA GLU A 123 25.58 -17.98 -13.59
C GLU A 123 25.44 -16.66 -14.36
N MET A 124 25.65 -15.48 -13.74
CA MET A 124 25.67 -14.21 -14.49
C MET A 124 26.84 -14.12 -15.48
N GLY A 125 27.97 -14.78 -15.22
CA GLY A 125 29.04 -14.96 -16.22
C GLY A 125 28.54 -15.75 -17.44
N ALA A 126 27.88 -16.88 -17.20
CA ALA A 126 27.29 -17.70 -18.27
C ALA A 126 26.13 -17.01 -19.01
N LEU A 127 25.25 -16.29 -18.31
CA LEU A 127 24.18 -15.49 -18.91
C LEU A 127 24.74 -14.30 -19.70
N SER A 128 25.85 -13.67 -19.30
CA SER A 128 26.46 -12.57 -20.05
C SER A 128 26.99 -13.00 -21.41
N LEU A 129 27.42 -14.26 -21.55
CA LEU A 129 27.88 -14.86 -22.80
C LEU A 129 26.72 -15.32 -23.71
N ARG A 130 25.50 -15.50 -23.18
CA ARG A 130 24.31 -15.81 -23.96
C ARG A 130 23.44 -14.57 -24.12
N ARG A 131 23.40 -14.00 -25.33
CA ARG A 131 22.28 -13.13 -25.74
C ARG A 131 20.97 -13.91 -25.58
N SER A 132 20.24 -13.70 -24.49
CA SER A 132 18.87 -14.19 -24.35
C SER A 132 18.05 -13.67 -25.55
N PRO A 133 17.24 -14.52 -26.21
CA PRO A 133 16.40 -14.08 -27.31
C PRO A 133 15.52 -12.89 -26.88
N ARG A 134 15.43 -11.83 -27.70
CA ARG A 134 14.49 -10.71 -27.44
C ARG A 134 13.08 -11.27 -27.22
N SER A 135 12.42 -10.81 -26.17
CA SER A 135 11.10 -11.36 -25.81
C SER A 135 10.05 -11.04 -26.86
N ALA A 136 8.92 -11.75 -26.82
CA ALA A 136 7.77 -11.43 -27.67
C ALA A 136 7.26 -10.00 -27.43
N TYR A 137 7.30 -9.53 -26.17
CA TYR A 137 6.95 -8.15 -25.81
C TYR A 137 7.96 -7.14 -26.39
N ASP A 138 9.27 -7.39 -26.29
CA ASP A 138 10.29 -6.50 -26.89
C ASP A 138 10.13 -6.42 -28.42
N LYS A 139 9.80 -7.54 -29.07
CA LYS A 139 9.53 -7.60 -30.52
C LYS A 139 8.26 -6.84 -30.91
N TYR A 140 7.18 -6.98 -30.13
CA TYR A 140 5.96 -6.18 -30.32
C TYR A 140 6.24 -4.69 -30.14
N VAL A 141 6.99 -4.32 -29.09
CA VAL A 141 7.43 -2.94 -28.83
C VAL A 141 8.28 -2.38 -29.98
N ASP A 142 9.26 -3.14 -30.47
CA ASP A 142 10.09 -2.76 -31.62
C ASP A 142 9.23 -2.57 -32.88
N ALA A 143 8.30 -3.49 -33.17
CA ALA A 143 7.48 -3.47 -34.38
C ALA A 143 6.36 -2.40 -34.35
N VAL A 144 5.75 -2.14 -33.19
CA VAL A 144 4.60 -1.22 -33.08
C VAL A 144 5.01 0.18 -32.64
N TYR A 145 5.90 0.34 -31.66
CA TYR A 145 6.21 1.67 -31.12
C TYR A 145 7.45 2.32 -31.74
N LYS A 146 8.45 1.55 -32.20
CA LYS A 146 9.61 2.14 -32.91
C LYS A 146 9.37 2.30 -34.41
N ALA A 147 8.80 1.30 -35.07
CA ALA A 147 8.73 1.29 -36.54
C ALA A 147 7.58 2.11 -37.15
N SER A 148 6.60 2.55 -36.36
CA SER A 148 5.43 3.30 -36.87
C SER A 148 5.30 4.74 -36.36
N GLU A 149 6.31 5.26 -35.64
CA GLU A 149 6.30 6.59 -35.00
C GLU A 149 5.00 6.91 -34.22
N LYS A 150 4.35 5.90 -33.61
CA LYS A 150 3.06 6.04 -32.93
C LYS A 150 3.20 6.92 -31.68
N CYS A 151 3.05 8.22 -31.90
CA CYS A 151 3.15 9.28 -30.88
C CYS A 151 2.34 8.90 -29.63
N SER A 152 3.01 8.84 -28.49
CA SER A 152 2.44 8.57 -27.15
C SER A 152 1.78 9.80 -26.51
N VAL A 153 1.94 10.97 -27.13
CA VAL A 153 1.70 12.29 -26.53
C VAL A 153 0.27 12.78 -26.78
N GLY A 154 -0.40 13.22 -25.70
CA GLY A 154 -1.72 13.87 -25.74
C GLY A 154 -1.63 15.37 -26.08
N LYS A 155 -2.79 16.01 -26.27
CA LYS A 155 -2.88 17.42 -26.75
C LYS A 155 -3.80 18.31 -25.94
N SER A 156 -4.74 17.75 -25.18
CA SER A 156 -5.70 18.47 -24.35
C SER A 156 -5.09 18.95 -23.03
N GLY A 157 -5.66 20.02 -22.47
CA GLY A 157 -5.26 20.60 -21.20
C GLY A 157 -4.27 21.75 -21.33
N GLU A 158 -4.14 22.54 -20.26
CA GLU A 158 -3.32 23.75 -20.23
C GLU A 158 -1.86 23.41 -19.90
N SER A 159 -0.90 24.04 -20.60
CA SER A 159 0.53 23.82 -20.36
C SER A 159 0.93 24.27 -18.96
N VAL A 160 1.67 23.43 -18.22
CA VAL A 160 2.16 23.71 -16.87
C VAL A 160 3.65 23.42 -16.75
N ALA A 161 4.41 24.38 -16.22
CA ALA A 161 5.84 24.19 -15.93
C ALA A 161 6.02 23.35 -14.66
N LEU A 162 6.68 22.21 -14.80
CA LEU A 162 6.93 21.25 -13.72
C LEU A 162 8.42 21.03 -13.54
N TYR A 163 8.89 20.96 -12.30
CA TYR A 163 10.10 20.21 -12.01
C TYR A 163 9.76 18.75 -11.69
N SER A 164 10.68 17.86 -11.99
CA SER A 164 10.63 16.46 -11.57
C SER A 164 11.74 16.17 -10.55
N ASN A 165 11.76 14.96 -9.99
CA ASN A 165 12.87 14.48 -9.15
C ASN A 165 13.96 13.72 -9.93
N TYR A 166 14.13 14.09 -11.20
CA TYR A 166 15.15 13.56 -12.11
C TYR A 166 16.24 14.59 -12.37
N PHE A 167 17.44 14.13 -12.65
CA PHE A 167 18.62 14.94 -12.93
C PHE A 167 19.39 14.33 -14.11
N GLN A 168 19.87 15.15 -15.03
CA GLN A 168 20.63 14.68 -16.20
C GLN A 168 21.92 13.98 -15.76
N VAL A 169 22.21 12.83 -16.37
CA VAL A 169 23.53 12.19 -16.28
C VAL A 169 24.37 12.65 -17.46
N ASN A 170 25.39 13.46 -17.19
CA ASN A 170 26.30 14.00 -18.19
C ASN A 170 27.48 13.05 -18.38
N LEU A 171 27.81 12.73 -19.62
CA LEU A 171 28.80 11.72 -20.00
C LEU A 171 29.76 12.29 -21.05
N ALA A 172 31.06 11.99 -20.93
CA ALA A 172 32.01 12.26 -22.01
C ALA A 172 31.73 11.34 -23.20
N THR A 173 31.62 11.92 -24.41
CA THR A 173 31.18 11.23 -25.63
C THR A 173 32.22 10.28 -26.23
N ASP A 174 33.48 10.45 -25.87
CA ASP A 174 34.63 9.62 -26.29
C ASP A 174 34.95 8.46 -25.32
N LEU A 175 34.24 8.38 -24.19
CA LEU A 175 34.56 7.43 -23.12
C LEU A 175 34.25 5.97 -23.50
N LYS A 176 35.29 5.26 -23.97
CA LYS A 176 35.25 3.81 -24.11
C LYS A 176 35.34 3.11 -22.75
N ILE A 177 34.52 2.09 -22.56
CA ILE A 177 34.52 1.21 -21.39
C ILE A 177 34.46 -0.23 -21.88
N PHE A 178 35.26 -1.10 -21.29
CA PHE A 178 35.39 -2.51 -21.67
C PHE A 178 34.98 -3.40 -20.49
N GLN A 179 34.08 -4.35 -20.75
CA GLN A 179 33.62 -5.34 -19.77
C GLN A 179 34.45 -6.61 -19.88
N TYR A 180 34.88 -7.12 -18.73
CA TYR A 180 35.57 -8.41 -18.57
C TYR A 180 34.84 -9.26 -17.51
N HIS A 181 34.78 -10.56 -17.74
CA HIS A 181 34.50 -11.53 -16.69
C HIS A 181 35.82 -11.87 -15.96
N VAL A 182 35.75 -12.11 -14.65
CA VAL A 182 36.91 -12.40 -13.80
C VAL A 182 36.68 -13.70 -13.03
N SER A 183 37.53 -14.69 -13.27
CA SER A 183 37.56 -15.96 -12.52
C SER A 183 38.85 -16.12 -11.72
N PHE A 184 38.77 -16.82 -10.59
CA PHE A 184 39.86 -16.99 -9.63
C PHE A 184 40.18 -18.48 -9.45
N LYS A 185 41.47 -18.86 -9.47
CA LYS A 185 41.96 -20.23 -9.25
C LYS A 185 43.14 -20.25 -8.26
N PRO A 186 43.08 -20.99 -7.14
CA PRO A 186 41.90 -21.65 -6.57
C PRO A 186 40.75 -20.67 -6.30
N GLU A 187 39.54 -21.21 -6.16
CA GLU A 187 38.34 -20.40 -5.98
C GLU A 187 38.39 -19.54 -4.71
N VAL A 188 37.69 -18.40 -4.76
CA VAL A 188 37.65 -17.37 -3.71
C VAL A 188 36.20 -16.97 -3.47
N GLU A 189 35.51 -17.57 -2.51
CA GLU A 189 34.12 -17.19 -2.20
C GLU A 189 34.00 -15.76 -1.64
N ASN A 190 34.97 -15.37 -0.80
CA ASN A 190 34.91 -14.12 -0.06
C ASN A 190 35.20 -12.91 -0.98
N ASN A 191 34.14 -12.19 -1.37
CA ASN A 191 34.25 -10.99 -2.20
C ASN A 191 35.26 -9.95 -1.67
N ARG A 192 35.46 -9.78 -0.35
CA ARG A 192 36.49 -8.86 0.17
C ARG A 192 37.90 -9.26 -0.27
N VAL A 193 38.17 -10.56 -0.33
CA VAL A 193 39.44 -11.12 -0.82
C VAL A 193 39.53 -10.93 -2.34
N LYS A 194 38.46 -11.18 -3.11
CA LYS A 194 38.42 -10.85 -4.55
C LYS A 194 38.75 -9.38 -4.81
N PHE A 195 38.18 -8.45 -4.03
CA PHE A 195 38.48 -7.01 -4.11
C PHE A 195 39.95 -6.71 -3.80
N GLY A 196 40.55 -7.38 -2.81
CA GLY A 196 41.97 -7.25 -2.49
C GLY A 196 42.89 -7.71 -3.63
N LEU A 197 42.62 -8.87 -4.23
CA LEU A 197 43.38 -9.40 -5.38
C LEU A 197 43.32 -8.44 -6.58
N ILE A 198 42.14 -7.88 -6.88
CA ILE A 198 41.95 -6.89 -7.94
C ILE A 198 42.54 -5.51 -7.59
N ALA A 199 42.75 -5.20 -6.31
CA ALA A 199 43.49 -4.01 -5.88
C ALA A 199 45.01 -4.19 -6.02
N ALA A 200 45.54 -5.38 -5.71
CA ALA A 200 46.97 -5.69 -5.88
C ALA A 200 47.41 -5.58 -7.35
N LEU A 201 46.60 -6.12 -8.28
CA LEU A 201 46.87 -6.06 -9.74
C LEU A 201 46.69 -4.66 -10.38
N SER A 202 46.77 -3.57 -9.59
CA SER A 202 46.42 -2.20 -10.01
C SER A 202 47.22 -1.66 -11.19
N GLU A 203 48.43 -2.12 -11.44
CA GLU A 203 49.21 -1.76 -12.63
C GLU A 203 48.57 -2.37 -13.90
N VAL A 204 48.29 -3.67 -13.86
CA VAL A 204 47.67 -4.44 -14.94
C VAL A 204 46.27 -3.92 -15.27
N VAL A 205 45.38 -3.82 -14.27
CA VAL A 205 44.00 -3.35 -14.51
C VAL A 205 43.87 -1.83 -14.55
N GLY A 206 44.87 -1.09 -14.07
CA GLY A 206 44.86 0.36 -13.94
C GLY A 206 44.21 0.86 -12.64
N ALA A 207 44.42 2.14 -12.32
CA ALA A 207 43.82 2.79 -11.16
C ALA A 207 42.28 2.81 -11.24
N VAL A 208 41.75 3.22 -12.40
CA VAL A 208 40.32 3.48 -12.64
C VAL A 208 39.57 2.19 -13.01
N LYS A 209 38.86 1.60 -12.04
CA LYS A 209 38.17 0.30 -12.21
C LYS A 209 36.86 0.17 -11.42
N CYS A 210 35.85 -0.42 -12.07
CA CYS A 210 34.64 -0.89 -11.39
C CYS A 210 34.69 -2.43 -11.32
N PHE A 211 34.45 -2.99 -10.14
CA PHE A 211 34.41 -4.44 -9.92
C PHE A 211 33.28 -4.74 -8.94
N ASP A 212 32.59 -5.86 -9.14
CA ASP A 212 31.44 -6.29 -8.32
C ASP A 212 31.62 -7.65 -7.61
N GLY A 213 32.66 -8.41 -7.98
CA GLY A 213 32.91 -9.78 -7.50
C GLY A 213 33.00 -10.83 -8.61
N GLY A 214 32.58 -10.53 -9.84
CA GLY A 214 32.73 -11.42 -11.00
C GLY A 214 32.79 -10.71 -12.36
N ILE A 215 32.45 -9.42 -12.42
CA ILE A 215 32.56 -8.57 -13.61
C ILE A 215 33.42 -7.35 -13.28
N LEU A 216 34.38 -7.06 -14.16
CA LEU A 216 35.29 -5.93 -14.11
C LEU A 216 35.03 -5.01 -15.31
N TYR A 217 34.97 -3.70 -15.06
CA TYR A 217 34.85 -2.67 -16.08
C TYR A 217 36.07 -1.75 -16.01
N LEU A 218 36.76 -1.58 -17.15
CA LEU A 218 37.95 -0.75 -17.30
C LEU A 218 37.77 0.26 -18.44
N GLN A 219 38.56 1.34 -18.43
CA GLN A 219 38.62 2.30 -19.55
C GLN A 219 39.70 1.96 -20.59
N LYS A 220 40.55 0.97 -20.31
CA LYS A 220 41.56 0.44 -21.24
C LYS A 220 41.18 -0.96 -21.73
N LEU A 221 41.53 -1.24 -22.98
CA LEU A 221 41.57 -2.62 -23.49
C LEU A 221 42.78 -3.32 -22.85
N LEU A 222 42.61 -4.56 -22.38
CA LEU A 222 43.72 -5.38 -21.90
C LEU A 222 44.53 -5.92 -23.10
N PRO A 223 45.86 -6.09 -22.98
CA PRO A 223 46.72 -6.44 -24.12
C PRO A 223 46.55 -7.87 -24.65
N LYS A 224 45.74 -8.71 -23.97
CA LYS A 224 45.48 -10.11 -24.32
C LYS A 224 44.08 -10.49 -23.85
N ASP A 225 43.42 -11.39 -24.57
CA ASP A 225 42.21 -12.09 -24.14
C ASP A 225 42.35 -13.61 -24.34
N PRO A 226 42.17 -14.45 -23.30
CA PRO A 226 42.16 -14.08 -21.89
C PRO A 226 43.55 -13.61 -21.43
N LEU A 227 43.57 -12.65 -20.49
CA LEU A 227 44.77 -12.28 -19.74
C LEU A 227 44.76 -13.02 -18.39
N GLU A 228 45.88 -13.65 -18.03
CA GLU A 228 46.03 -14.31 -16.73
C GLU A 228 47.15 -13.64 -15.94
N CYS A 229 46.91 -13.41 -14.65
CA CYS A 229 47.86 -12.80 -13.72
C CYS A 229 47.84 -13.55 -12.39
N VAL A 230 48.98 -13.60 -11.69
CA VAL A 230 49.03 -14.15 -10.33
C VAL A 230 48.96 -12.99 -9.33
N SER A 231 48.16 -13.15 -8.28
CA SER A 231 48.06 -12.23 -7.16
C SER A 231 48.08 -13.00 -5.84
N GLU A 232 48.81 -12.51 -4.85
CA GLU A 232 48.86 -13.11 -3.52
C GLU A 232 47.56 -12.86 -2.73
N ARG A 233 47.06 -13.89 -2.06
CA ARG A 233 45.95 -13.78 -1.11
C ARG A 233 46.45 -13.18 0.22
N SER A 234 45.72 -12.22 0.77
CA SER A 234 46.27 -11.26 1.74
C SER A 234 46.55 -11.78 3.15
N TYR A 235 46.10 -12.99 3.52
CA TYR A 235 46.19 -13.51 4.90
C TYR A 235 47.00 -14.81 5.02
N ASP A 236 47.15 -15.57 3.94
CA ASP A 236 47.88 -16.85 3.85
C ASP A 236 48.98 -16.83 2.78
N LYS A 237 49.11 -15.71 2.04
CA LYS A 237 50.04 -15.53 0.91
C LYS A 237 49.87 -16.54 -0.23
N ALA A 238 48.75 -17.25 -0.28
CA ALA A 238 48.50 -18.23 -1.34
C ALA A 238 48.44 -17.55 -2.73
N PRO A 239 49.16 -18.06 -3.75
CA PRO A 239 49.13 -17.49 -5.10
C PRO A 239 47.79 -17.83 -5.78
N ILE A 240 47.04 -16.80 -6.17
CA ILE A 240 45.76 -16.94 -6.88
C ILE A 240 45.94 -16.48 -8.32
N THR A 241 45.67 -17.37 -9.26
CA THR A 241 45.55 -17.00 -10.68
C THR A 241 44.22 -16.29 -10.90
N VAL A 242 44.28 -15.09 -11.45
CA VAL A 242 43.16 -14.24 -11.82
C VAL A 242 43.11 -14.17 -13.34
N THR A 243 42.06 -14.74 -13.93
CA THR A 243 41.82 -14.75 -15.38
C THR A 243 40.82 -13.67 -15.74
N PHE A 244 41.23 -12.72 -16.57
CA PHE A 244 40.37 -11.69 -17.17
C PHE A 244 39.99 -12.12 -18.59
N LYS A 245 38.70 -12.32 -18.84
CA LYS A 245 38.17 -12.64 -20.17
C LYS A 245 37.31 -11.49 -20.68
N PHE A 246 37.59 -10.98 -21.87
CA PHE A 246 36.81 -9.91 -22.50
C PHE A 246 35.38 -10.35 -22.83
N VAL A 247 34.44 -9.41 -22.77
CA VAL A 247 33.01 -9.65 -23.04
C VAL A 247 32.49 -8.69 -24.10
N CYS A 248 32.64 -7.37 -23.91
CA CYS A 248 32.17 -6.35 -24.86
C CYS A 248 32.71 -4.94 -24.57
N GLU A 249 32.60 -4.06 -25.57
CA GLU A 249 32.62 -2.60 -25.36
C GLU A 249 31.24 -2.13 -24.87
N VAL A 250 31.23 -1.26 -23.86
CA VAL A 250 30.04 -0.83 -23.10
C VAL A 250 29.68 0.61 -23.47
N TYR A 251 28.72 0.74 -24.37
CA TYR A 251 28.23 2.03 -24.87
C TYR A 251 27.40 2.80 -23.83
N ALA A 252 27.47 4.13 -23.85
CA ALA A 252 26.79 5.04 -22.90
C ALA A 252 25.26 4.85 -22.76
N ASN A 253 24.59 4.34 -23.79
CA ASN A 253 23.14 4.08 -23.80
C ASN A 253 22.78 2.61 -23.52
N SER A 254 23.75 1.78 -23.10
CA SER A 254 23.53 0.36 -22.80
C SER A 254 23.02 0.11 -21.37
N PRO A 255 22.24 -0.97 -21.14
CA PRO A 255 21.89 -1.42 -19.79
C PRO A 255 23.12 -1.70 -18.91
N GLN A 256 24.21 -2.20 -19.50
CA GLN A 256 25.49 -2.43 -18.85
C GLN A 256 26.09 -1.12 -18.32
N PHE A 257 26.10 -0.06 -19.12
CA PHE A 257 26.58 1.24 -18.66
C PHE A 257 25.76 1.75 -17.47
N LEU A 258 24.43 1.66 -17.56
CA LEU A 258 23.53 2.03 -16.46
C LEU A 258 23.82 1.22 -15.18
N GLN A 259 24.16 -0.08 -15.29
CA GLN A 259 24.61 -0.89 -14.15
C GLN A 259 25.90 -0.33 -13.52
N ILE A 260 26.89 0.09 -14.32
CA ILE A 260 28.12 0.72 -13.82
C ILE A 260 27.79 2.01 -13.03
N VAL A 261 26.97 2.91 -13.57
CA VAL A 261 26.66 4.17 -12.86
C VAL A 261 25.89 3.90 -11.57
N ASN A 262 24.96 2.95 -11.55
CA ASN A 262 24.28 2.52 -10.33
C ASN A 262 25.25 1.88 -9.31
N LEU A 263 26.34 1.20 -9.74
CA LEU A 263 27.40 0.71 -8.84
C LEU A 263 28.27 1.85 -8.29
N MET A 264 28.63 2.84 -9.10
CA MET A 264 29.37 4.01 -8.64
C MET A 264 28.56 4.85 -7.65
N PHE A 265 27.26 5.05 -7.91
CA PHE A 265 26.40 5.81 -7.02
C PHE A 265 26.28 5.17 -5.62
N LYS A 266 26.27 3.83 -5.54
CA LYS A 266 26.36 3.12 -4.26
C LYS A 266 27.67 3.39 -3.52
N ARG A 267 28.81 3.41 -4.23
CA ARG A 267 30.12 3.78 -3.65
C ARG A 267 30.09 5.22 -3.12
N VAL A 268 29.58 6.17 -3.90
CA VAL A 268 29.37 7.58 -3.51
C VAL A 268 28.53 7.70 -2.23
N GLN A 269 27.41 6.98 -2.12
CA GLN A 269 26.58 6.99 -0.92
C GLN A 269 27.30 6.47 0.32
N ILE A 270 28.16 5.45 0.17
CA ILE A 270 29.01 4.95 1.26
C ILE A 270 30.07 5.99 1.67
N THR A 271 30.65 6.71 0.70
CA THR A 271 31.61 7.81 0.98
C THR A 271 30.97 8.99 1.72
N LEU A 272 29.68 9.23 1.54
CA LEU A 272 28.88 10.20 2.30
C LEU A 272 28.42 9.68 3.69
N ASP A 273 29.10 8.65 4.21
CA ASP A 273 28.80 7.92 5.45
C ASP A 273 27.37 7.35 5.57
N MET A 274 26.62 7.26 4.46
CA MET A 274 25.28 6.69 4.47
C MET A 274 25.35 5.18 4.69
N LYS A 275 24.65 4.66 5.69
CA LYS A 275 24.62 3.22 5.96
C LYS A 275 23.55 2.56 5.08
N GLN A 276 23.94 1.47 4.44
CA GLN A 276 23.03 0.64 3.65
C GLN A 276 22.15 -0.20 4.58
N ILE A 277 20.82 -0.11 4.41
CA ILE A 277 19.84 -0.99 5.06
C ILE A 277 18.94 -1.58 3.98
N ARG A 278 19.24 -2.82 3.56
CA ARG A 278 18.69 -3.48 2.35
C ARG A 278 19.12 -2.73 1.08
N ASP A 279 18.20 -2.44 0.16
CA ASP A 279 18.49 -1.82 -1.14
C ASP A 279 18.59 -0.28 -1.10
N HIS A 280 18.70 0.29 0.10
CA HIS A 280 18.51 1.72 0.36
C HIS A 280 19.56 2.25 1.33
N TYR A 281 19.93 3.52 1.17
CA TYR A 281 20.97 4.19 1.96
C TYR A 281 20.33 5.26 2.85
N PHE A 282 20.72 5.28 4.12
CA PHE A 282 20.16 6.16 5.15
C PHE A 282 21.28 6.90 5.88
N ASN A 283 21.02 8.16 6.26
CA ASN A 283 21.97 8.98 7.01
C ASN A 283 21.62 8.91 8.50
N ILE A 284 22.49 8.30 9.30
CA ILE A 284 22.30 8.11 10.75
C ILE A 284 22.41 9.45 11.50
N HIS A 285 23.31 10.33 11.08
CA HIS A 285 23.56 11.64 11.72
C HIS A 285 22.38 12.61 11.59
N LEU A 286 21.47 12.36 10.63
CA LEU A 286 20.23 13.11 10.44
C LEU A 286 18.99 12.42 11.05
N ALA A 287 19.17 11.36 11.86
CA ALA A 287 18.06 10.64 12.48
C ALA A 287 17.34 11.49 13.53
N THR A 288 16.02 11.68 13.36
CA THR A 288 15.18 12.45 14.27
C THR A 288 14.47 11.53 15.27
N LYS A 289 14.74 11.72 16.56
CA LYS A 289 14.12 10.94 17.65
C LYS A 289 12.76 11.54 18.04
N ILE A 290 11.81 10.67 18.37
CA ILE A 290 10.48 11.00 18.89
C ILE A 290 10.31 10.26 20.23
N PRO A 291 10.93 10.75 21.33
CA PRO A 291 11.10 9.96 22.57
C PRO A 291 9.78 9.53 23.21
N LYS A 292 8.77 10.41 23.16
CA LYS A 292 7.39 10.19 23.63
C LYS A 292 6.76 8.87 23.13
N HIS A 293 7.13 8.43 21.93
CA HIS A 293 6.61 7.22 21.28
C HIS A 293 7.68 6.14 21.09
N ARG A 294 8.88 6.34 21.68
CA ARG A 294 10.07 5.49 21.51
C ARG A 294 10.40 5.14 20.05
N ILE A 295 10.27 6.13 19.16
CA ILE A 295 10.53 5.99 17.72
C ILE A 295 11.72 6.85 17.32
N GLU A 296 12.48 6.38 16.34
CA GLU A 296 13.46 7.17 15.59
C GLU A 296 13.13 7.14 14.10
N VAL A 297 13.28 8.28 13.43
CA VAL A 297 13.00 8.49 12.00
C VAL A 297 14.31 8.86 11.31
N MET A 298 14.90 7.89 10.62
CA MET A 298 16.17 8.06 9.91
C MET A 298 15.89 8.39 8.44
N PRO A 299 16.28 9.57 7.93
CA PRO A 299 16.10 9.92 6.53
C PRO A 299 17.11 9.19 5.65
N GLY A 300 16.76 9.03 4.37
CA GLY A 300 17.62 8.40 3.38
C GLY A 300 17.13 8.68 1.97
N PHE A 301 17.82 8.13 0.99
CA PHE A 301 17.51 8.33 -0.41
C PHE A 301 17.38 7.00 -1.14
N THR A 302 16.34 6.91 -1.98
CA THR A 302 16.23 5.88 -3.00
C THR A 302 16.61 6.50 -4.34
N THR A 303 17.46 5.82 -5.09
CA THR A 303 17.95 6.30 -6.39
C THR A 303 17.80 5.23 -7.45
N SER A 304 17.66 5.66 -8.70
CA SER A 304 17.73 4.77 -9.86
C SER A 304 18.18 5.54 -11.09
N ILE A 305 19.11 4.96 -11.85
CA ILE A 305 19.60 5.53 -13.11
C ILE A 305 19.15 4.63 -14.26
N LEU A 306 18.45 5.20 -15.23
CA LEU A 306 17.91 4.53 -16.42
C LEU A 306 17.91 5.49 -17.62
N GLY A 307 17.78 4.95 -18.84
CA GLY A 307 17.43 5.75 -20.03
C GLY A 307 15.94 6.11 -20.05
N TYR A 308 15.63 7.32 -20.48
CA TYR A 308 14.32 7.95 -20.63
C TYR A 308 14.31 8.79 -21.92
N ASP A 309 13.18 9.40 -22.29
CA ASP A 309 13.07 10.21 -23.51
C ASP A 309 14.00 11.45 -23.47
N GLY A 310 14.25 12.00 -22.27
CA GLY A 310 15.27 13.03 -22.02
C GLY A 310 16.71 12.51 -21.97
N GLY A 311 16.97 11.27 -22.39
CA GLY A 311 18.26 10.60 -22.29
C GLY A 311 18.47 9.89 -20.94
N ASN A 312 19.73 9.82 -20.50
CA ASN A 312 20.09 9.13 -19.25
C ASN A 312 19.79 10.03 -18.04
N LEU A 313 18.83 9.61 -17.20
CA LEU A 313 18.40 10.38 -16.02
C LEU A 313 18.60 9.59 -14.72
N LEU A 314 19.06 10.31 -13.69
CA LEU A 314 19.10 9.85 -12.29
C LEU A 314 17.82 10.32 -11.58
N CYS A 315 16.97 9.38 -11.17
CA CYS A 315 15.87 9.62 -10.24
C CYS A 315 16.39 9.63 -8.79
N VAL A 316 15.96 10.59 -7.97
CA VAL A 316 16.27 10.66 -6.52
C VAL A 316 14.98 10.93 -5.73
N ASP A 317 14.66 10.15 -4.69
CA ASP A 317 13.54 10.48 -3.78
C ASP A 317 13.88 10.25 -2.31
N THR A 318 13.40 11.15 -1.44
CA THR A 318 13.57 11.07 0.01
C THR A 318 12.68 9.99 0.61
N ILE A 319 13.30 9.01 1.26
CA ILE A 319 12.67 7.91 1.99
C ILE A 319 12.99 8.01 3.49
N HIS A 320 12.20 7.34 4.32
CA HIS A 320 12.40 7.33 5.77
C HIS A 320 12.39 5.90 6.30
N LYS A 321 13.39 5.53 7.11
CA LYS A 321 13.38 4.32 7.92
C LYS A 321 12.82 4.69 9.30
N VAL A 322 11.69 4.09 9.66
CA VAL A 322 11.17 4.18 11.03
C VAL A 322 11.74 3.02 11.83
N LEU A 323 12.43 3.34 12.91
CA LEU A 323 13.02 2.41 13.88
C LEU A 323 12.37 2.62 15.25
N ARG A 324 12.43 1.61 16.11
CA ARG A 324 12.16 1.76 17.54
C ARG A 324 13.45 2.12 18.27
N ILE A 325 13.31 2.80 19.40
CA ILE A 325 14.41 3.04 20.34
C ILE A 325 14.59 1.80 21.22
N ASP A 326 13.50 1.13 21.58
CA ASP A 326 13.50 -0.16 22.27
C ASP A 326 14.20 -1.26 21.44
N THR A 327 15.05 -2.04 22.12
CA THR A 327 15.56 -3.32 21.63
C THR A 327 14.46 -4.39 21.66
N PHE A 328 14.74 -5.56 21.08
CA PHE A 328 13.86 -6.71 21.22
C PHE A 328 13.79 -7.18 22.69
N LEU A 329 14.90 -7.09 23.43
CA LEU A 329 14.96 -7.42 24.86
C LEU A 329 14.07 -6.50 25.71
N ASP A 330 14.13 -5.19 25.48
CA ASP A 330 13.26 -4.20 26.15
C ASP A 330 11.77 -4.54 25.97
N VAL A 331 11.40 -4.99 24.77
CA VAL A 331 10.01 -5.37 24.44
C VAL A 331 9.63 -6.72 25.05
N LEU A 332 10.56 -7.67 25.19
CA LEU A 332 10.32 -8.89 25.96
C LEU A 332 10.04 -8.57 27.43
N TYR A 333 10.86 -7.76 28.10
CA TYR A 333 10.62 -7.32 29.48
C TYR A 333 9.29 -6.58 29.64
N GLN A 334 8.98 -5.62 28.75
CA GLN A 334 7.69 -4.93 28.73
C GLN A 334 6.52 -5.92 28.59
N THR A 335 6.67 -6.96 27.75
CA THR A 335 5.65 -8.00 27.58
C THR A 335 5.48 -8.84 28.85
N PHE A 336 6.57 -9.27 29.47
CA PHE A 336 6.58 -10.05 30.73
C PHE A 336 5.93 -9.29 31.89
N HIS A 337 6.26 -8.00 32.07
CA HIS A 337 5.60 -7.15 33.05
C HIS A 337 4.10 -6.96 32.73
N SER A 338 3.73 -6.80 31.45
CA SER A 338 2.32 -6.61 31.04
C SER A 338 1.39 -7.80 31.36
N VAL A 339 1.94 -9.00 31.53
CA VAL A 339 1.20 -10.23 31.86
C VAL A 339 1.35 -10.63 33.33
N ARG A 340 1.78 -9.70 34.19
CA ARG A 340 2.04 -9.93 35.63
C ARG A 340 3.01 -11.10 35.88
N GLN A 341 4.07 -11.20 35.08
CA GLN A 341 5.13 -12.21 35.20
C GLN A 341 4.69 -13.68 35.01
N ASN A 342 3.46 -13.95 34.53
CA ASN A 342 3.07 -15.31 34.14
C ASN A 342 3.90 -15.77 32.93
N ALA A 343 4.73 -16.81 33.11
CA ALA A 343 5.70 -17.27 32.11
C ALA A 343 5.05 -17.90 30.86
N GLU A 344 3.93 -18.62 31.01
CA GLU A 344 3.23 -19.26 29.89
C GLU A 344 2.53 -18.21 29.02
N GLU A 345 1.74 -17.32 29.65
CA GLU A 345 1.06 -16.22 28.97
C GLU A 345 2.07 -15.24 28.35
N PHE A 346 3.24 -15.04 28.99
CA PHE A 346 4.36 -14.29 28.42
C PHE A 346 4.87 -14.94 27.13
N ARG A 347 5.27 -16.21 27.17
CA ARG A 347 5.76 -16.94 25.98
C ARG A 347 4.72 -16.92 24.86
N ARG A 348 3.46 -17.19 25.18
CA ARG A 348 2.33 -17.19 24.24
C ARG A 348 2.11 -15.82 23.59
N LYS A 349 2.13 -14.74 24.39
CA LYS A 349 1.94 -13.36 23.91
C LYS A 349 3.14 -12.87 23.10
N ALA A 350 4.36 -13.04 23.60
CA ALA A 350 5.59 -12.65 22.93
C ALA A 350 5.74 -13.37 21.59
N THR A 351 5.48 -14.68 21.54
CA THR A 351 5.49 -15.45 20.27
C THR A 351 4.47 -14.88 19.28
N LYS A 352 3.23 -14.60 19.72
CA LYS A 352 2.16 -14.06 18.88
C LYS A 352 2.44 -12.63 18.35
N GLU A 353 3.08 -11.77 19.15
CA GLU A 353 3.28 -10.35 18.82
C GLU A 353 4.64 -10.08 18.15
N LEU A 354 5.65 -10.93 18.35
CA LEU A 354 7.03 -10.70 17.93
C LEU A 354 7.56 -11.70 16.89
N VAL A 355 7.01 -12.91 16.76
CA VAL A 355 7.41 -13.80 15.65
C VAL A 355 6.85 -13.25 14.33
N GLY A 356 7.70 -13.24 13.30
CA GLY A 356 7.43 -12.63 12.00
C GLY A 356 7.84 -11.15 11.88
N VAL A 357 8.28 -10.49 12.94
CA VAL A 357 8.81 -9.11 12.84
C VAL A 357 10.19 -9.09 12.18
N ILE A 358 10.57 -7.92 11.67
CA ILE A 358 11.89 -7.69 11.07
C ILE A 358 12.73 -6.87 12.05
N VAL A 359 13.84 -7.45 12.48
CA VAL A 359 14.85 -6.78 13.34
C VAL A 359 15.99 -6.19 12.51
N LEU A 360 16.70 -5.21 13.08
CA LEU A 360 17.95 -4.62 12.59
C LEU A 360 19.03 -4.87 13.65
N THR A 361 20.13 -5.52 13.30
CA THR A 361 21.25 -5.77 14.21
C THR A 361 22.20 -4.57 14.25
N LYS A 362 22.32 -3.93 15.42
CA LYS A 362 23.08 -2.67 15.62
C LYS A 362 24.53 -2.76 15.11
N HIS A 363 25.18 -3.91 15.31
CA HIS A 363 26.61 -4.13 15.05
C HIS A 363 26.99 -4.26 13.56
N ASN A 364 26.04 -4.48 12.64
CA ASN A 364 26.32 -4.66 11.20
C ASN A 364 25.25 -4.11 10.25
N ASN A 365 24.17 -3.50 10.75
CA ASN A 365 23.04 -2.97 9.98
C ASN A 365 22.31 -3.98 9.07
N LYS A 366 22.54 -5.29 9.24
CA LYS A 366 21.74 -6.33 8.57
C LYS A 366 20.34 -6.38 9.16
N THR A 367 19.36 -6.82 8.36
CA THR A 367 18.00 -7.06 8.84
C THR A 367 17.61 -8.51 8.71
N TYR A 368 17.10 -9.09 9.79
CA TYR A 368 16.66 -10.48 9.84
C TYR A 368 15.15 -10.54 10.12
N LYS A 369 14.50 -11.63 9.70
CA LYS A 369 13.14 -11.94 10.11
C LYS A 369 13.21 -12.86 11.32
N VAL A 370 12.51 -12.52 12.39
CA VAL A 370 12.35 -13.46 13.52
C VAL A 370 11.36 -14.53 13.06
N ASP A 371 11.81 -15.76 12.99
CA ASP A 371 11.02 -16.94 12.64
C ASP A 371 10.62 -17.75 13.87
N ASP A 372 11.39 -17.65 14.96
CA ASP A 372 11.07 -18.24 16.26
C ASP A 372 11.80 -17.54 17.42
N ILE A 373 11.47 -17.93 18.65
CA ILE A 373 12.23 -17.55 19.86
C ILE A 373 12.64 -18.83 20.60
N ALA A 374 13.94 -19.07 20.73
CA ALA A 374 14.51 -20.16 21.50
C ALA A 374 14.53 -19.79 22.98
N TRP A 375 13.48 -20.21 23.70
CA TRP A 375 13.27 -19.93 25.13
C TRP A 375 14.19 -20.73 26.07
N ASP A 376 14.81 -21.76 25.53
CA ASP A 376 15.78 -22.68 26.09
C ASP A 376 17.23 -22.18 25.92
N ALA A 377 17.60 -21.70 24.74
CA ALA A 377 18.96 -21.24 24.44
C ALA A 377 19.32 -19.88 25.08
N ARG A 378 20.61 -19.64 25.32
CA ARG A 378 21.17 -18.49 26.06
C ARG A 378 22.40 -17.86 25.39
N ALA A 379 22.78 -16.68 25.85
CA ALA A 379 23.98 -15.99 25.36
C ALA A 379 25.29 -16.71 25.74
N SER A 380 25.26 -17.54 26.79
CA SER A 380 26.36 -18.42 27.21
C SER A 380 26.60 -19.61 26.29
N ASP A 381 25.61 -19.98 25.46
CA ASP A 381 25.66 -21.23 24.73
C ASP A 381 26.66 -21.16 23.57
N CYS A 382 27.29 -22.30 23.27
CA CYS A 382 28.31 -22.38 22.23
C CYS A 382 27.74 -22.85 20.89
N PHE A 383 28.27 -22.27 19.81
CA PHE A 383 28.01 -22.72 18.45
C PHE A 383 29.32 -23.01 17.71
N GLU A 384 29.24 -23.88 16.71
CA GLU A 384 30.38 -24.26 15.87
C GLU A 384 30.66 -23.16 14.84
N LYS A 385 31.88 -22.63 14.85
CA LYS A 385 32.42 -21.75 13.83
C LYS A 385 33.80 -22.26 13.39
N ASN A 386 33.93 -22.58 12.10
CA ASN A 386 35.19 -23.03 11.48
C ASN A 386 35.86 -24.21 12.23
N GLY A 387 35.07 -25.14 12.78
CA GLY A 387 35.57 -26.27 13.58
C GLY A 387 35.92 -25.96 15.03
N GLN A 388 35.76 -24.70 15.49
CA GLN A 388 35.92 -24.30 16.90
C GLN A 388 34.54 -24.01 17.52
N MET A 389 34.36 -24.38 18.79
CA MET A 389 33.16 -24.02 19.57
C MET A 389 33.40 -22.70 20.30
N ILE A 390 32.51 -21.74 20.12
CA ILE A 390 32.59 -20.40 20.76
C ILE A 390 31.22 -19.99 21.31
N SER A 391 31.17 -19.37 22.50
CA SER A 391 29.91 -18.87 23.06
C SER A 391 29.38 -17.68 22.25
N TYR A 392 28.07 -17.45 22.24
CA TYR A 392 27.53 -16.24 21.61
C TYR A 392 28.11 -14.97 22.27
N SER A 393 28.30 -14.95 23.61
CA SER A 393 28.94 -13.83 24.31
C SER A 393 30.37 -13.55 23.85
N ASP A 394 31.22 -14.58 23.75
CA ASP A 394 32.62 -14.42 23.38
C ASP A 394 32.75 -14.08 21.90
N TYR A 395 31.92 -14.69 21.05
CA TYR A 395 31.83 -14.35 19.63
C TYR A 395 31.50 -12.87 19.42
N TYR A 396 30.50 -12.32 20.12
CA TYR A 396 30.16 -10.89 20.03
C TYR A 396 31.25 -9.99 20.63
N LYS A 397 31.99 -10.47 21.64
CA LYS A 397 33.10 -9.74 22.26
C LYS A 397 34.32 -9.68 21.35
N GLU A 398 34.75 -10.78 20.76
CA GLU A 398 35.89 -10.83 19.83
C GLU A 398 35.61 -10.04 18.53
N HIS A 399 34.44 -10.23 17.93
CA HIS A 399 34.21 -9.81 16.54
C HIS A 399 33.71 -8.37 16.41
N TRP A 400 33.18 -7.78 17.48
CA TRP A 400 32.68 -6.40 17.50
C TRP A 400 33.01 -5.62 18.79
N ASN A 401 33.78 -6.18 19.74
CA ASN A 401 34.03 -5.62 21.07
C ASN A 401 32.74 -5.35 21.90
N ILE A 402 31.68 -6.12 21.65
CA ILE A 402 30.39 -5.97 22.35
C ILE A 402 30.34 -6.94 23.52
N THR A 403 30.25 -6.40 24.74
CA THR A 403 29.89 -7.18 25.93
C THR A 403 28.36 -7.28 26.00
N ILE A 404 27.82 -8.50 26.06
CA ILE A 404 26.39 -8.75 26.31
C ILE A 404 26.11 -8.56 27.80
N LEU A 405 25.08 -7.80 28.16
CA LEU A 405 24.76 -7.49 29.55
C LEU A 405 23.86 -8.55 30.20
N ASP A 406 22.80 -8.96 29.51
CA ASP A 406 21.89 -10.01 29.98
C ASP A 406 22.33 -11.37 29.42
N LYS A 407 22.78 -12.29 30.29
CA LYS A 407 23.16 -13.65 29.87
C LYS A 407 21.97 -14.62 29.82
N ASP A 408 20.90 -14.31 30.55
CA ASP A 408 19.70 -15.13 30.69
C ASP A 408 18.65 -14.88 29.58
N GLN A 409 18.88 -13.88 28.72
CA GLN A 409 18.00 -13.61 27.57
C GLN A 409 17.89 -14.82 26.61
N PRO A 410 16.69 -15.11 26.08
CA PRO A 410 16.48 -16.13 25.06
C PRO A 410 17.10 -15.72 23.72
N LEU A 411 17.34 -16.68 22.82
CA LEU A 411 17.86 -16.36 21.48
C LEU A 411 16.72 -16.19 20.45
N LEU A 412 16.90 -15.29 19.48
CA LEU A 412 15.97 -15.15 18.35
C LEU A 412 16.42 -16.04 17.20
N VAL A 413 15.50 -16.86 16.67
CA VAL A 413 15.78 -17.75 15.54
C VAL A 413 15.38 -17.05 14.24
N SER A 414 16.30 -17.00 13.27
CA SER A 414 16.02 -16.61 11.89
C SER A 414 16.33 -17.81 10.99
N ARG A 415 15.35 -18.26 10.21
CA ARG A 415 15.48 -19.45 9.35
C ARG A 415 16.01 -19.02 7.96
N PRO A 416 16.84 -19.84 7.28
CA PRO A 416 17.34 -19.51 5.95
C PRO A 416 16.21 -19.18 4.95
N THR A 417 16.40 -18.16 4.11
CA THR A 417 15.47 -17.87 3.03
C THR A 417 15.70 -18.81 1.84
N GLU A 418 14.79 -18.84 0.87
CA GLU A 418 14.99 -19.58 -0.38
C GLU A 418 16.30 -19.20 -1.11
N LYS A 419 16.80 -17.97 -0.95
CA LYS A 419 18.06 -17.54 -1.58
C LYS A 419 19.29 -18.09 -0.86
N ASP A 420 19.18 -18.26 0.46
CA ASP A 420 20.25 -18.80 1.31
C ASP A 420 20.31 -20.33 1.14
N LEU A 421 19.14 -21.00 1.12
CA LEU A 421 19.04 -22.43 0.79
C LEU A 421 19.62 -22.76 -0.60
N ARG A 422 19.40 -21.89 -1.61
CA ARG A 422 20.01 -22.02 -2.96
C ARG A 422 21.53 -21.80 -2.97
N ARG A 423 22.09 -21.19 -1.92
CA ARG A 423 23.54 -21.04 -1.70
C ARG A 423 24.16 -22.14 -0.83
N GLY A 424 23.35 -23.05 -0.31
CA GLY A 424 23.77 -24.10 0.63
C GLY A 424 23.69 -23.72 2.10
N ASP A 425 23.32 -22.48 2.44
CA ASP A 425 23.13 -22.01 3.82
C ASP A 425 21.90 -22.69 4.45
N LYS A 426 22.11 -23.84 5.11
CA LYS A 426 21.06 -24.66 5.74
C LYS A 426 20.94 -24.47 7.26
N LYS A 427 21.94 -23.89 7.94
CA LYS A 427 21.93 -23.70 9.40
C LYS A 427 21.03 -22.50 9.78
N ASN A 428 20.24 -22.64 10.86
CA ASN A 428 19.49 -21.52 11.43
C ASN A 428 20.45 -20.48 12.03
N LEU A 429 20.09 -19.20 11.94
CA LEU A 429 20.84 -18.11 12.57
C LEU A 429 20.19 -17.75 13.91
N PHE A 430 21.02 -17.70 14.97
CA PHE A 430 20.62 -17.25 16.30
C PHE A 430 21.13 -15.83 16.55
N LEU A 431 20.25 -14.97 17.09
CA LEU A 431 20.53 -13.54 17.31
C LEU A 431 20.19 -13.13 18.74
N ILE A 432 21.02 -12.25 19.32
CA ILE A 432 20.86 -11.72 20.69
C ILE A 432 19.80 -10.59 20.69
N PRO A 433 18.69 -10.71 21.46
CA PRO A 433 17.65 -9.68 21.55
C PRO A 433 18.14 -8.26 21.88
N GLU A 434 19.11 -8.11 22.78
CA GLU A 434 19.73 -6.84 23.21
C GLU A 434 20.36 -6.06 22.03
N LEU A 435 20.90 -6.80 21.04
CA LEU A 435 21.58 -6.24 19.88
C LEU A 435 20.63 -5.99 18.69
N CYS A 436 19.35 -6.35 18.83
CA CYS A 436 18.33 -6.29 17.80
C CYS A 436 17.33 -5.15 18.05
N ILE A 437 17.19 -4.22 17.10
CA ILE A 437 16.13 -3.20 17.09
C ILE A 437 14.94 -3.70 16.27
N ILE A 438 13.72 -3.62 16.78
CA ILE A 438 12.51 -3.93 15.99
C ILE A 438 12.25 -2.81 14.97
N THR A 439 12.15 -3.15 13.68
CA THR A 439 12.00 -2.17 12.60
C THR A 439 10.54 -1.89 12.24
N GLY A 440 10.23 -0.61 11.94
CA GLY A 440 8.88 -0.15 11.64
C GLY A 440 7.95 -0.11 12.86
N LEU A 441 6.66 0.13 12.60
CA LEU A 441 5.62 0.19 13.63
C LEU A 441 4.90 -1.14 13.80
N SER A 442 4.62 -1.51 15.06
CA SER A 442 3.63 -2.55 15.41
C SER A 442 2.22 -2.16 14.96
N GLU A 443 1.29 -3.10 14.96
CA GLU A 443 -0.12 -2.81 14.66
C GLU A 443 -0.70 -1.78 15.64
N GLN A 444 -0.49 -1.95 16.95
CA GLN A 444 -0.91 -1.00 17.99
C GLN A 444 -0.39 0.42 17.75
N MET A 445 0.88 0.59 17.34
CA MET A 445 1.48 1.90 17.02
C MET A 445 0.89 2.53 15.76
N ARG A 446 0.59 1.75 14.72
CA ARG A 446 -0.16 2.23 13.53
C ARG A 446 -1.59 2.62 13.89
N SER A 447 -2.13 1.96 14.91
CA SER A 447 -3.47 2.17 15.45
C SER A 447 -3.56 3.46 16.28
N ASP A 448 -2.48 3.90 16.92
CA ASP A 448 -2.48 5.12 17.73
C ASP A 448 -2.39 6.38 16.85
N PHE A 449 -3.45 7.18 16.88
CA PHE A 449 -3.53 8.43 16.15
C PHE A 449 -2.43 9.44 16.56
N ASN A 450 -2.04 9.51 17.83
CA ASN A 450 -0.99 10.42 18.28
C ASN A 450 0.38 9.99 17.75
N VAL A 451 0.70 8.70 17.82
CA VAL A 451 1.94 8.15 17.21
C VAL A 451 1.96 8.51 15.73
N MET A 452 0.86 8.25 15.02
CA MET A 452 0.76 8.50 13.59
C MET A 452 0.73 9.98 13.19
N ARG A 453 0.19 10.88 14.03
CA ARG A 453 0.24 12.34 13.81
C ARG A 453 1.65 12.85 14.02
N ASP A 454 2.27 12.48 15.14
CA ASP A 454 3.57 13.03 15.55
C ASP A 454 4.66 12.50 14.58
N LEU A 455 4.58 11.24 14.13
CA LEU A 455 5.40 10.68 13.04
C LEU A 455 5.13 11.32 11.66
N ALA A 456 3.90 11.76 11.39
CA ALA A 456 3.56 12.35 10.09
C ALA A 456 4.28 13.70 9.85
N VAL A 457 4.61 14.44 10.91
CA VAL A 457 5.37 15.71 10.82
C VAL A 457 6.73 15.49 10.13
N HIS A 458 7.44 14.44 10.52
CA HIS A 458 8.79 14.14 10.00
C HIS A 458 8.77 13.38 8.67
N THR A 459 7.68 12.65 8.36
CA THR A 459 7.62 11.77 7.17
C THR A 459 6.86 12.37 5.98
N ARG A 460 5.94 13.32 6.20
CA ARG A 460 5.14 13.98 5.13
C ARG A 460 5.80 15.26 4.62
N VAL A 461 7.06 15.15 4.19
CA VAL A 461 7.83 16.26 3.59
C VAL A 461 7.07 16.84 2.39
N GLY A 462 6.82 18.16 2.41
CA GLY A 462 6.09 18.90 1.37
C GLY A 462 6.88 19.08 0.06
N PRO A 463 6.23 19.55 -1.02
CA PRO A 463 6.83 19.65 -2.36
C PRO A 463 8.14 20.45 -2.40
N GLY A 464 8.12 21.73 -2.03
CA GLY A 464 9.33 22.57 -2.03
C GLY A 464 10.46 22.07 -1.13
N GLU A 465 10.13 21.53 0.05
CA GLU A 465 11.14 20.99 0.98
C GLU A 465 11.75 19.67 0.48
N ARG A 466 10.93 18.78 -0.13
CA ARG A 466 11.45 17.56 -0.77
C ARG A 466 12.38 17.91 -1.93
N LEU A 467 12.02 18.90 -2.75
CA LEU A 467 12.85 19.34 -3.88
C LEU A 467 14.20 19.93 -3.39
N LYS A 468 14.20 20.70 -2.29
CA LYS A 468 15.44 21.15 -1.62
C LYS A 468 16.30 19.98 -1.15
N GLN A 469 15.70 18.99 -0.49
CA GLN A 469 16.44 17.84 0.07
C GLN A 469 17.12 16.98 -1.01
N ILE A 470 16.44 16.68 -2.12
CA ILE A 470 17.06 15.89 -3.21
C ILE A 470 18.11 16.69 -3.99
N THR A 471 17.91 18.01 -4.16
CA THR A 471 18.90 18.90 -4.80
C THR A 471 20.15 19.04 -3.92
N ARG A 472 19.98 19.18 -2.60
CA ARG A 472 21.08 19.27 -1.63
C ARG A 472 21.95 18.01 -1.62
N LEU A 473 21.38 16.81 -1.81
CA LEU A 473 22.17 15.58 -1.94
C LEU A 473 23.16 15.66 -3.11
N LEU A 474 22.71 16.10 -4.29
CA LEU A 474 23.57 16.19 -5.47
C LEU A 474 24.60 17.32 -5.36
N GLN A 475 24.23 18.42 -4.71
CA GLN A 475 25.18 19.45 -4.30
C GLN A 475 26.27 18.86 -3.39
N GLN A 476 25.91 18.11 -2.33
CA GLN A 476 26.86 17.45 -1.44
C GLN A 476 27.74 16.41 -2.13
N ILE A 477 27.24 15.70 -3.14
CA ILE A 477 28.03 14.76 -3.97
C ILE A 477 29.10 15.49 -4.78
N ASN A 478 28.79 16.68 -5.30
CA ASN A 478 29.72 17.50 -6.07
C ASN A 478 30.73 18.25 -5.16
N GLU A 479 30.31 18.67 -3.97
CA GLU A 479 31.14 19.40 -3.00
C GLU A 479 32.10 18.50 -2.21
N THR A 480 31.71 17.26 -1.91
CA THR A 480 32.54 16.33 -1.11
C THR A 480 33.69 15.76 -1.96
N PRO A 481 34.98 16.03 -1.65
CA PRO A 481 36.09 15.67 -2.53
C PRO A 481 36.13 14.16 -2.86
N ASN A 482 36.13 13.33 -1.82
CA ASN A 482 36.20 11.87 -1.91
C ASN A 482 34.98 11.25 -2.63
N ALA A 483 33.82 11.92 -2.63
CA ALA A 483 32.65 11.48 -3.37
C ALA A 483 32.80 11.79 -4.86
N GLY A 484 33.29 12.99 -5.19
CA GLY A 484 33.64 13.38 -6.55
C GLY A 484 34.72 12.48 -7.16
N GLU A 485 35.70 12.01 -6.39
CA GLU A 485 36.76 11.09 -6.84
C GLU A 485 36.25 9.72 -7.32
N VAL A 486 35.04 9.28 -6.93
CA VAL A 486 34.44 8.07 -7.48
C VAL A 486 33.95 8.28 -8.93
N LEU A 487 33.54 9.50 -9.27
CA LEU A 487 32.86 9.85 -10.53
C LEU A 487 33.78 10.56 -11.54
N LYS A 488 34.65 11.47 -11.06
CA LYS A 488 35.60 12.26 -11.87
C LYS A 488 36.46 11.40 -12.81
N PRO A 489 37.09 10.28 -12.37
CA PRO A 489 37.90 9.45 -13.28
C PRO A 489 37.04 8.75 -14.34
N TRP A 490 35.75 8.56 -14.08
CA TRP A 490 34.79 8.02 -15.04
C TRP A 490 34.17 9.07 -15.95
N ARG A 491 34.52 10.36 -15.79
CA ARG A 491 33.98 11.48 -16.56
C ARG A 491 32.43 11.48 -16.59
N ILE A 492 31.84 11.03 -15.49
CA ILE A 492 30.39 11.05 -15.21
C ILE A 492 30.10 12.25 -14.32
N GLY A 493 29.15 13.09 -14.74
CA GLY A 493 28.61 14.18 -13.93
C GLY A 493 27.10 14.05 -13.75
N PHE A 494 26.57 14.70 -12.71
CA PHE A 494 25.12 14.86 -12.51
C PHE A 494 24.76 16.33 -12.55
N SER A 495 23.66 16.68 -13.23
CA SER A 495 23.10 18.03 -13.17
C SER A 495 22.78 18.41 -11.72
N SER A 496 23.19 19.61 -11.31
CA SER A 496 22.76 20.21 -10.03
C SER A 496 21.34 20.76 -10.09
N LYS A 497 20.78 20.96 -11.29
CA LYS A 497 19.39 21.40 -11.51
C LYS A 497 18.47 20.21 -11.79
N PRO A 498 17.29 20.12 -11.16
CA PRO A 498 16.28 19.13 -11.51
C PRO A 498 15.78 19.33 -12.94
N VAL A 499 15.38 18.24 -13.60
CA VAL A 499 14.80 18.27 -14.95
C VAL A 499 13.45 18.99 -14.90
N GLU A 500 13.38 20.10 -15.62
CA GLU A 500 12.16 20.87 -15.90
C GLU A 500 11.42 20.27 -17.11
N ILE A 501 10.10 20.24 -17.05
CA ILE A 501 9.21 19.52 -17.97
C ILE A 501 7.96 20.37 -18.24
N ALA A 502 7.55 20.45 -19.50
CA ALA A 502 6.22 20.93 -19.87
C ALA A 502 5.20 19.79 -19.65
N GLY A 503 4.39 19.88 -18.60
CA GLY A 503 3.22 19.03 -18.41
C GLY A 503 1.95 19.66 -18.99
N ARG A 504 0.83 18.94 -18.95
CA ARG A 504 -0.50 19.48 -19.29
C ARG A 504 -1.49 19.22 -18.16
N THR A 505 -2.30 20.20 -17.78
CA THR A 505 -3.36 20.04 -16.77
C THR A 505 -4.71 19.91 -17.47
N LEU A 506 -5.37 18.76 -17.33
CA LEU A 506 -6.74 18.58 -17.80
C LEU A 506 -7.72 19.44 -16.97
N PRO A 507 -8.77 20.01 -17.59
CA PRO A 507 -9.79 20.79 -16.88
C PRO A 507 -10.63 19.92 -15.92
N ALA A 508 -11.34 20.57 -15.01
CA ALA A 508 -12.29 19.88 -14.13
C ALA A 508 -13.40 19.16 -14.93
N GLU A 509 -13.74 17.95 -14.50
CA GLU A 509 -14.75 17.12 -15.14
C GLU A 509 -16.17 17.43 -14.66
N ASN A 510 -17.11 17.48 -15.61
CA ASN A 510 -18.53 17.66 -15.30
C ASN A 510 -19.13 16.31 -14.84
N LEU A 511 -19.60 16.28 -13.58
CA LEU A 511 -20.21 15.10 -12.98
C LEU A 511 -21.73 15.13 -13.16
N LEU A 512 -22.31 13.98 -13.47
CA LEU A 512 -23.73 13.80 -13.75
C LEU A 512 -24.46 13.34 -12.48
N MET A 513 -25.48 14.08 -12.06
CA MET A 513 -26.34 13.80 -10.90
C MET A 513 -27.82 14.09 -11.24
N ARG A 514 -28.71 14.00 -10.26
CA ARG A 514 -30.11 14.47 -10.36
C ARG A 514 -30.32 15.75 -9.57
N ASN A 515 -31.28 16.57 -9.96
CA ASN A 515 -31.86 17.58 -9.08
C ASN A 515 -33.08 17.02 -8.32
N ASN A 516 -33.68 17.82 -7.44
CA ASN A 516 -34.84 17.42 -6.62
C ASN A 516 -36.12 17.14 -7.44
N ARG A 517 -36.15 17.45 -8.75
CA ARG A 517 -37.25 17.12 -9.68
C ARG A 517 -37.00 15.84 -10.49
N GLY A 518 -35.83 15.21 -10.33
CA GLY A 518 -35.42 14.05 -11.12
C GLY A 518 -34.79 14.39 -12.48
N GLU A 519 -34.60 15.67 -12.79
CA GLU A 519 -33.93 16.13 -14.01
C GLU A 519 -32.41 15.94 -13.88
N PHE A 520 -31.70 15.85 -15.01
CA PHE A 520 -30.22 15.73 -15.00
C PHE A 520 -29.58 17.05 -14.54
N LEU A 521 -28.66 16.96 -13.58
CA LEU A 521 -27.87 18.06 -13.06
C LEU A 521 -26.39 17.80 -13.36
N LYS A 522 -25.73 18.75 -14.03
CA LYS A 522 -24.25 18.76 -14.13
C LYS A 522 -23.69 19.55 -12.95
N ILE A 523 -22.73 18.98 -12.22
CA ILE A 523 -21.94 19.70 -11.21
C ILE A 523 -20.46 19.67 -11.57
N SER A 524 -19.74 20.72 -11.18
CA SER A 524 -18.27 20.80 -11.27
C SER A 524 -17.67 21.07 -9.88
N TYR A 525 -16.34 21.04 -9.78
CA TYR A 525 -15.56 21.13 -8.54
C TYR A 525 -14.29 21.99 -8.74
N GLU A 526 -13.72 22.49 -7.65
CA GLU A 526 -12.44 23.22 -7.67
C GLU A 526 -11.28 22.27 -8.00
N PRO A 527 -10.53 22.45 -9.12
CA PRO A 527 -9.45 21.56 -9.53
C PRO A 527 -8.43 21.25 -8.42
N ARG A 528 -8.03 22.24 -7.62
CA ARG A 528 -7.02 22.06 -6.55
C ARG A 528 -7.52 21.23 -5.38
N GLU A 529 -8.80 21.34 -4.99
CA GLU A 529 -9.39 20.47 -3.97
C GLU A 529 -9.73 19.07 -4.52
N ALA A 530 -10.20 19.00 -5.77
CA ALA A 530 -10.74 17.79 -6.41
C ALA A 530 -11.74 17.01 -5.52
N ASP A 531 -12.66 17.77 -4.92
CA ASP A 531 -13.62 17.36 -3.90
C ASP A 531 -14.97 18.03 -4.18
N TRP A 532 -16.03 17.24 -4.35
CA TRP A 532 -17.41 17.71 -4.59
C TRP A 532 -18.33 17.49 -3.39
N SER A 533 -17.78 17.27 -2.19
CA SER A 533 -18.55 16.93 -1.00
C SER A 533 -19.43 18.08 -0.47
N ARG A 534 -19.21 19.32 -0.94
CA ARG A 534 -20.08 20.47 -0.70
C ARG A 534 -21.19 20.54 -1.76
N ASN A 535 -20.82 20.34 -3.03
CA ASN A 535 -21.67 20.44 -4.22
C ASN A 535 -22.80 19.41 -4.23
N MET A 536 -22.55 18.19 -3.72
CA MET A 536 -23.57 17.14 -3.61
C MET A 536 -24.72 17.43 -2.61
N ARG A 537 -24.60 18.42 -1.73
CA ARG A 537 -25.53 18.55 -0.57
C ARG A 537 -27.00 18.77 -0.95
N ASN A 538 -27.25 19.34 -2.12
CA ASN A 538 -28.58 19.65 -2.64
C ASN A 538 -28.86 18.91 -3.97
N ALA A 539 -28.20 17.76 -4.20
CA ALA A 539 -28.30 16.99 -5.43
C ALA A 539 -28.71 15.53 -5.15
N GLY A 540 -29.71 15.07 -5.89
CA GLY A 540 -30.16 13.67 -5.87
C GLY A 540 -29.15 12.74 -6.53
N LEU A 541 -29.12 11.48 -6.10
CA LEU A 541 -28.24 10.48 -6.70
C LEU A 541 -28.63 10.19 -8.15
N LEU A 542 -27.65 9.88 -9.01
CA LEU A 542 -27.89 9.61 -10.44
C LEU A 542 -28.98 8.55 -10.67
N THR A 543 -28.93 7.47 -9.90
CA THR A 543 -29.95 6.42 -9.79
C THR A 543 -30.07 6.01 -8.32
N ALA A 544 -31.10 6.48 -7.63
CA ALA A 544 -31.42 6.08 -6.26
C ALA A 544 -32.20 4.76 -6.25
N VAL A 545 -31.86 3.86 -5.31
CA VAL A 545 -32.61 2.63 -5.03
C VAL A 545 -33.28 2.77 -3.67
N ASN A 546 -34.60 2.70 -3.63
CA ASN A 546 -35.37 2.81 -2.39
C ASN A 546 -35.09 1.61 -1.47
N MET A 547 -34.85 1.90 -0.19
CA MET A 547 -34.64 0.91 0.85
C MET A 547 -35.92 0.80 1.69
N ASP A 548 -36.85 0.00 1.16
CA ASP A 548 -38.19 -0.17 1.71
C ASP A 548 -38.22 -1.28 2.78
N ASN A 549 -37.53 -2.40 2.54
CA ASN A 549 -37.46 -3.57 3.43
C ASN A 549 -36.01 -3.87 3.82
N TRP A 550 -35.62 -3.53 5.05
CA TRP A 550 -34.27 -3.75 5.56
C TRP A 550 -34.25 -4.02 7.07
N ILE A 551 -33.21 -4.69 7.55
CA ILE A 551 -33.06 -5.04 8.97
C ILE A 551 -31.89 -4.29 9.62
N ILE A 552 -32.06 -3.85 10.87
CA ILE A 552 -30.99 -3.31 11.70
C ILE A 552 -30.79 -4.17 12.95
N ILE A 553 -29.57 -4.72 13.11
CA ILE A 553 -29.20 -5.65 14.18
C ILE A 553 -28.23 -4.95 15.13
N PHE A 554 -28.54 -4.93 16.42
CA PHE A 554 -27.75 -4.23 17.43
C PHE A 554 -27.84 -4.87 18.82
N PRO A 555 -26.77 -4.84 19.65
CA PRO A 555 -26.88 -5.17 21.07
C PRO A 555 -27.69 -4.09 21.81
N ARG A 556 -28.48 -4.47 22.82
CA ARG A 556 -29.31 -3.58 23.67
C ARG A 556 -28.58 -2.32 24.14
N ALA A 557 -27.30 -2.45 24.52
CA ALA A 557 -26.46 -1.33 24.94
C ALA A 557 -26.22 -0.24 23.85
N SER A 558 -26.57 -0.53 22.60
CA SER A 558 -26.45 0.36 21.42
C SER A 558 -27.81 0.82 20.87
N SER A 559 -28.93 0.44 21.49
CA SER A 559 -30.29 0.67 20.98
C SER A 559 -30.57 2.13 20.59
N THR A 560 -30.22 3.10 21.44
CA THR A 560 -30.34 4.54 21.12
C THR A 560 -29.49 4.98 19.94
N LEU A 561 -28.29 4.40 19.75
CA LEU A 561 -27.41 4.73 18.62
C LEU A 561 -27.91 4.11 17.29
N ALA A 562 -28.56 2.95 17.36
CA ALA A 562 -29.22 2.34 16.20
C ALA A 562 -30.45 3.15 15.77
N SER A 563 -31.25 3.63 16.73
CA SER A 563 -32.37 4.54 16.48
C SER A 563 -31.90 5.89 15.94
N ASP A 564 -30.95 6.57 16.60
CA ASP A 564 -30.34 7.82 16.12
C ASP A 564 -29.79 7.67 14.68
N LEU A 565 -29.19 6.52 14.34
CA LEU A 565 -28.70 6.22 12.98
C LEU A 565 -29.85 6.05 11.98
N SER A 566 -30.87 5.25 12.31
CA SER A 566 -32.05 5.04 11.45
C SER A 566 -32.72 6.37 11.10
N ASP A 567 -33.00 7.19 12.12
CA ASP A 567 -33.55 8.52 11.99
C ASP A 567 -32.73 9.42 11.06
N CYS A 568 -31.40 9.38 11.20
CA CYS A 568 -30.50 10.16 10.36
C CYS A 568 -30.47 9.64 8.91
N LEU A 569 -30.53 8.32 8.69
CA LEU A 569 -30.61 7.72 7.35
C LEU A 569 -31.89 8.15 6.62
N SER A 570 -33.05 8.03 7.26
CA SER A 570 -34.33 8.46 6.66
C SER A 570 -34.39 9.99 6.43
N LYS A 571 -33.69 10.79 7.24
CA LYS A 571 -33.54 12.24 7.02
C LYS A 571 -32.64 12.57 5.82
N VAL A 572 -31.47 11.94 5.68
CA VAL A 572 -30.54 12.21 4.57
C VAL A 572 -30.99 11.61 3.24
N GLY A 573 -31.65 10.44 3.25
CA GLY A 573 -32.15 9.77 2.05
C GLY A 573 -33.06 10.67 1.20
N ARG A 574 -33.97 11.40 1.85
CA ARG A 574 -34.86 12.37 1.18
C ARG A 574 -34.10 13.44 0.38
N GLY A 575 -32.99 13.97 0.91
CA GLY A 575 -32.14 14.94 0.20
C GLY A 575 -31.31 14.33 -0.94
N MET A 576 -31.24 13.00 -1.01
CA MET A 576 -30.56 12.22 -2.04
C MET A 576 -31.53 11.57 -3.05
N SER A 577 -32.82 11.91 -3.00
CA SER A 577 -33.90 11.28 -3.78
C SER A 577 -34.06 9.76 -3.53
N MET A 578 -33.64 9.28 -2.35
CA MET A 578 -33.64 7.88 -1.93
C MET A 578 -34.62 7.69 -0.77
N ARG A 579 -35.75 6.99 -0.98
CA ARG A 579 -36.64 6.62 0.13
C ARG A 579 -35.93 5.59 1.00
N ILE A 580 -35.86 5.85 2.29
CA ILE A 580 -35.41 4.91 3.32
C ILE A 580 -36.54 4.84 4.35
N ASN A 581 -37.18 3.68 4.45
CA ASN A 581 -38.23 3.42 5.43
C ASN A 581 -37.62 3.03 6.78
N ASN A 582 -38.45 2.87 7.80
CA ASN A 582 -38.00 2.37 9.10
C ASN A 582 -37.59 0.89 8.98
N PRO A 583 -36.47 0.47 9.61
CA PRO A 583 -36.00 -0.91 9.57
C PRO A 583 -36.82 -1.84 10.48
N ILE A 584 -36.75 -3.13 10.18
CA ILE A 584 -37.03 -4.17 11.18
C ILE A 584 -35.89 -4.16 12.20
N ALA A 585 -36.19 -3.77 13.44
CA ALA A 585 -35.21 -3.60 14.51
C ALA A 585 -35.02 -4.90 15.32
N ILE A 586 -33.83 -5.49 15.25
CA ILE A 586 -33.48 -6.74 15.95
C ILE A 586 -32.50 -6.42 17.09
N GLU A 587 -33.04 -6.33 18.31
CA GLU A 587 -32.23 -6.13 19.52
C GLU A 587 -31.68 -7.46 20.05
N MET A 588 -30.40 -7.49 20.39
CA MET A 588 -29.71 -8.65 20.97
C MET A 588 -29.26 -8.37 22.41
N ASN A 589 -29.24 -9.40 23.26
CA ASN A 589 -28.79 -9.26 24.65
C ASN A 589 -27.26 -9.14 24.80
N ASP A 590 -26.48 -9.56 23.81
CA ASP A 590 -25.01 -9.56 23.82
C ASP A 590 -24.40 -9.15 22.46
N ASP A 591 -23.06 -9.20 22.33
CA ASP A 591 -22.32 -8.90 21.11
C ASP A 591 -21.50 -10.10 20.56
N ARG A 592 -21.84 -11.34 20.94
CA ARG A 592 -21.17 -12.56 20.46
C ARG A 592 -21.40 -12.76 18.96
N ASN A 593 -20.49 -13.47 18.29
CA ASN A 593 -20.53 -13.62 16.83
C ASN A 593 -21.76 -14.45 16.40
N GLU A 594 -22.04 -15.48 17.19
CA GLU A 594 -23.13 -16.44 17.05
C GLU A 594 -24.48 -15.73 17.11
N SER A 595 -24.64 -14.75 18.01
CA SER A 595 -25.83 -13.93 18.16
C SER A 595 -26.13 -13.12 16.89
N TYR A 596 -25.13 -12.48 16.28
CA TYR A 596 -25.33 -11.80 14.98
C TYR A 596 -25.69 -12.80 13.87
N LEU A 597 -25.02 -13.95 13.81
CA LEU A 597 -25.31 -14.98 12.81
C LEU A 597 -26.74 -15.52 12.92
N GLN A 598 -27.19 -15.79 14.15
CA GLN A 598 -28.55 -16.24 14.44
C GLN A 598 -29.59 -15.15 14.10
N ALA A 599 -29.36 -13.91 14.55
CA ALA A 599 -30.23 -12.77 14.25
C ALA A 599 -30.37 -12.52 12.74
N ILE A 600 -29.30 -12.68 11.96
CA ILE A 600 -29.35 -12.63 10.48
C ILE A 600 -30.20 -13.80 9.95
N ARG A 601 -29.84 -15.05 10.29
CA ARG A 601 -30.46 -16.25 9.70
C ARG A 601 -31.95 -16.41 10.05
N GLN A 602 -32.38 -15.94 11.22
CA GLN A 602 -33.79 -16.01 11.65
C GLN A 602 -34.68 -14.91 11.04
N ASN A 603 -34.11 -13.79 10.55
CA ASN A 603 -34.88 -12.63 10.09
C ASN A 603 -34.69 -12.32 8.59
N LEU A 604 -33.86 -13.09 7.87
CA LEU A 604 -33.74 -12.99 6.43
C LEU A 604 -34.87 -13.72 5.70
N ASN A 605 -35.40 -13.06 4.68
CA ASN A 605 -36.30 -13.63 3.68
C ASN A 605 -36.07 -12.90 2.35
N GLN A 606 -36.67 -13.38 1.25
CA GLN A 606 -36.43 -12.87 -0.10
C GLN A 606 -36.77 -11.38 -0.31
N SER A 607 -37.59 -10.77 0.57
CA SER A 607 -37.94 -9.34 0.47
C SER A 607 -36.92 -8.39 1.10
N ILE A 608 -35.94 -8.90 1.87
CA ILE A 608 -34.96 -8.07 2.58
C ILE A 608 -33.86 -7.59 1.63
N GLN A 609 -33.78 -6.29 1.43
CA GLN A 609 -32.84 -5.64 0.50
C GLN A 609 -31.45 -5.40 1.12
N MET A 610 -31.37 -5.29 2.45
CA MET A 610 -30.18 -4.84 3.17
C MET A 610 -30.15 -5.32 4.62
N VAL A 611 -28.95 -5.67 5.11
CA VAL A 611 -28.65 -5.96 6.52
C VAL A 611 -27.69 -4.91 7.09
N VAL A 612 -28.06 -4.23 8.17
CA VAL A 612 -27.21 -3.25 8.86
C VAL A 612 -26.89 -3.73 10.28
N CYS A 613 -25.60 -3.97 10.58
CA CYS A 613 -25.15 -4.41 11.91
C CYS A 613 -24.43 -3.28 12.65
N VAL A 614 -24.94 -2.86 13.81
CA VAL A 614 -24.29 -1.89 14.70
C VAL A 614 -23.43 -2.63 15.73
N VAL A 615 -22.11 -2.55 15.60
CA VAL A 615 -21.15 -3.31 16.42
C VAL A 615 -20.40 -2.43 17.43
N PRO A 616 -20.13 -2.88 18.66
CA PRO A 616 -19.53 -2.05 19.69
C PRO A 616 -18.03 -1.75 19.48
N ASN A 617 -17.31 -2.59 18.73
CA ASN A 617 -15.86 -2.49 18.55
C ASN A 617 -15.42 -3.13 17.21
N GLN A 618 -14.13 -2.97 16.86
CA GLN A 618 -13.53 -3.41 15.59
C GLN A 618 -13.04 -4.86 15.65
N LYS A 619 -13.82 -5.77 16.26
CA LYS A 619 -13.52 -7.21 16.31
C LYS A 619 -13.55 -7.79 14.88
N LYS A 620 -12.40 -8.23 14.37
CA LYS A 620 -12.27 -8.71 12.98
C LYS A 620 -13.08 -9.98 12.74
N ASP A 621 -13.02 -10.94 13.66
CA ASP A 621 -13.77 -12.19 13.63
C ASP A 621 -15.29 -11.97 13.53
N ARG A 622 -15.84 -10.98 14.26
CA ARG A 622 -17.26 -10.60 14.13
C ARG A 622 -17.59 -10.05 12.75
N TYR A 623 -16.74 -9.14 12.22
CA TYR A 623 -16.90 -8.60 10.87
C TYR A 623 -16.83 -9.71 9.82
N ASP A 624 -15.89 -10.65 9.98
CA ASP A 624 -15.72 -11.79 9.08
C ASP A 624 -16.95 -12.72 9.12
N ALA A 625 -17.46 -13.06 10.31
CA ALA A 625 -18.65 -13.89 10.48
C ALA A 625 -19.88 -13.26 9.79
N ILE A 626 -20.16 -11.98 10.06
CA ILE A 626 -21.26 -11.24 9.43
C ILE A 626 -21.09 -11.23 7.89
N LYS A 627 -19.87 -10.98 7.40
CA LYS A 627 -19.62 -10.92 5.95
C LYS A 627 -19.70 -12.27 5.26
N LYS A 628 -19.20 -13.36 5.87
CA LYS A 628 -19.37 -14.72 5.34
C LYS A 628 -20.86 -15.09 5.25
N CYS A 629 -21.61 -14.84 6.32
CA CYS A 629 -23.06 -15.11 6.34
C CYS A 629 -23.80 -14.35 5.22
N CYS A 630 -23.54 -13.05 5.06
CA CYS A 630 -24.24 -12.21 4.07
C CYS A 630 -23.71 -12.32 2.62
N CYS A 631 -22.49 -12.81 2.39
CA CYS A 631 -21.90 -12.86 1.04
C CYS A 631 -21.80 -14.29 0.46
N ILE A 632 -21.87 -15.31 1.31
CA ILE A 632 -21.75 -16.73 0.93
C ILE A 632 -23.03 -17.48 1.29
N ASP A 633 -23.33 -17.60 2.59
CA ASP A 633 -24.41 -18.47 3.09
C ASP A 633 -25.81 -17.99 2.70
N ASN A 634 -26.06 -16.69 2.86
CA ASN A 634 -27.36 -16.03 2.70
C ASN A 634 -27.13 -14.71 1.94
N PRO A 635 -27.17 -14.71 0.59
CA PRO A 635 -26.58 -13.64 -0.21
C PRO A 635 -27.43 -12.36 -0.20
N VAL A 636 -27.03 -11.41 0.65
CA VAL A 636 -27.70 -10.12 0.86
C VAL A 636 -26.67 -8.98 1.02
N PRO A 637 -26.89 -7.81 0.42
CA PRO A 637 -26.04 -6.65 0.69
C PRO A 637 -25.99 -6.30 2.18
N SER A 638 -24.80 -5.99 2.71
CA SER A 638 -24.65 -5.72 4.15
C SER A 638 -23.69 -4.59 4.53
N GLN A 639 -24.06 -3.90 5.60
CA GLN A 639 -23.37 -2.77 6.21
C GLN A 639 -22.98 -3.10 7.65
N VAL A 640 -21.76 -2.73 8.04
CA VAL A 640 -21.32 -2.79 9.44
C VAL A 640 -20.97 -1.37 9.89
N VAL A 641 -21.41 -0.98 11.09
CA VAL A 641 -21.21 0.36 11.64
C VAL A 641 -20.73 0.26 13.08
N VAL A 642 -19.59 0.88 13.41
CA VAL A 642 -19.03 0.84 14.77
C VAL A 642 -19.64 1.95 15.63
N THR A 643 -20.10 1.63 16.85
CA THR A 643 -20.73 2.60 17.78
C THR A 643 -19.91 3.85 18.03
N LYS A 644 -18.57 3.74 18.12
CA LYS A 644 -17.61 4.87 18.23
C LYS A 644 -17.82 5.96 17.15
N THR A 645 -18.30 5.56 15.97
CA THR A 645 -18.63 6.46 14.86
C THR A 645 -19.88 7.29 15.15
N LEU A 646 -20.88 6.63 15.76
CA LEU A 646 -22.22 7.15 16.03
C LEU A 646 -22.26 8.06 17.28
N GLN A 647 -21.33 7.85 18.23
CA GLN A 647 -21.26 8.62 19.48
C GLN A 647 -21.08 10.15 19.29
N LYS A 648 -20.49 10.62 18.19
CA LYS A 648 -20.23 12.06 17.97
C LYS A 648 -21.43 12.75 17.32
N LYS A 649 -22.44 13.13 18.12
CA LYS A 649 -23.71 13.74 17.63
C LYS A 649 -23.53 14.87 16.60
N GLN A 650 -22.58 15.79 16.80
CA GLN A 650 -22.27 16.87 15.84
C GLN A 650 -21.84 16.39 14.43
N GLY A 651 -21.34 15.17 14.30
CA GLY A 651 -20.96 14.56 13.02
C GLY A 651 -21.99 13.60 12.42
N MET A 652 -23.06 13.26 13.16
CA MET A 652 -23.94 12.13 12.83
C MET A 652 -24.54 12.21 11.43
N MET A 653 -25.08 13.38 11.04
CA MET A 653 -25.67 13.57 9.71
C MET A 653 -24.65 13.33 8.58
N SER A 654 -23.40 13.80 8.74
CA SER A 654 -22.34 13.58 7.74
C SER A 654 -21.86 12.13 7.67
N VAL A 655 -21.94 11.38 8.77
CA VAL A 655 -21.71 9.93 8.80
C VAL A 655 -22.87 9.22 8.09
N ALA A 656 -24.12 9.53 8.45
CA ALA A 656 -25.32 8.95 7.86
C ALA A 656 -25.40 9.19 6.34
N THR A 657 -25.07 10.39 5.84
CA THR A 657 -25.01 10.67 4.39
C THR A 657 -24.06 9.70 3.67
N LYS A 658 -22.85 9.48 4.21
CA LYS A 658 -21.86 8.58 3.61
C LYS A 658 -22.26 7.10 3.72
N ILE A 659 -22.95 6.72 4.81
CA ILE A 659 -23.54 5.39 4.94
C ILE A 659 -24.65 5.21 3.88
N ALA A 660 -25.62 6.12 3.76
CA ALA A 660 -26.69 6.04 2.77
C ALA A 660 -26.18 5.96 1.32
N ILE A 661 -25.16 6.74 0.96
CA ILE A 661 -24.44 6.62 -0.33
C ILE A 661 -23.91 5.20 -0.54
N GLN A 662 -23.26 4.63 0.49
CA GLN A 662 -22.74 3.26 0.43
C GLN A 662 -23.86 2.20 0.38
N LEU A 663 -24.99 2.40 1.07
CA LEU A 663 -26.17 1.53 0.98
C LEU A 663 -26.75 1.53 -0.45
N ASN A 664 -26.88 2.71 -1.08
CA ASN A 664 -27.34 2.83 -2.47
C ASN A 664 -26.45 2.01 -3.43
N CYS A 665 -25.13 2.19 -3.36
CA CYS A 665 -24.15 1.42 -4.16
C CYS A 665 -24.30 -0.10 -3.99
N LYS A 666 -24.52 -0.53 -2.73
CA LYS A 666 -24.62 -1.94 -2.35
C LYS A 666 -25.90 -2.62 -2.84
N MET A 667 -26.96 -1.85 -3.10
CA MET A 667 -28.19 -2.33 -3.73
C MET A 667 -28.18 -2.17 -5.27
N GLY A 668 -27.09 -1.67 -5.87
CA GLY A 668 -26.94 -1.49 -7.33
C GLY A 668 -27.27 -0.08 -7.84
N GLY A 669 -27.52 0.89 -6.95
CA GLY A 669 -27.77 2.28 -7.30
C GLY A 669 -26.49 3.06 -7.66
N GLU A 670 -26.67 4.15 -8.41
CA GLU A 670 -25.60 4.97 -8.99
C GLU A 670 -25.59 6.35 -8.32
N VAL A 671 -24.41 6.80 -7.88
CA VAL A 671 -24.32 7.99 -7.01
C VAL A 671 -24.11 9.26 -7.83
N TRP A 672 -23.14 9.23 -8.74
CA TRP A 672 -22.90 10.23 -9.79
C TRP A 672 -22.29 9.53 -11.01
N GLY A 673 -22.26 10.20 -12.16
CA GLY A 673 -21.60 9.73 -13.38
C GLY A 673 -20.57 10.74 -13.90
N ALA A 674 -19.91 10.41 -15.00
CA ALA A 674 -19.04 11.32 -15.74
C ALA A 674 -19.41 11.27 -17.24
N GLU A 675 -19.20 12.38 -17.94
CA GLU A 675 -19.55 12.48 -19.36
C GLU A 675 -18.53 11.76 -20.25
N ILE A 676 -18.85 10.52 -20.63
CA ILE A 676 -18.04 9.65 -21.49
C ILE A 676 -18.71 9.58 -22.89
N PRO A 677 -18.07 10.12 -23.95
CA PRO A 677 -18.66 10.18 -25.29
C PRO A 677 -18.49 8.90 -26.12
N LEU A 678 -17.86 7.85 -25.57
CA LEU A 678 -17.60 6.59 -26.27
C LEU A 678 -18.82 5.66 -26.22
N LYS A 679 -19.34 5.28 -27.40
CA LYS A 679 -20.37 4.25 -27.55
C LYS A 679 -19.76 2.85 -27.45
N GLY A 680 -20.53 1.88 -26.93
CA GLY A 680 -20.12 0.47 -26.86
C GLY A 680 -18.87 0.20 -26.02
N LEU A 681 -18.54 1.07 -25.07
CA LEU A 681 -17.37 0.93 -24.21
C LEU A 681 -17.65 -0.03 -23.04
N MET A 682 -16.66 -0.88 -22.72
CA MET A 682 -16.55 -1.65 -21.49
C MET A 682 -15.18 -1.36 -20.87
N VAL A 683 -15.14 -0.91 -19.62
CA VAL A 683 -13.89 -0.64 -18.90
C VAL A 683 -13.72 -1.66 -17.79
N ILE A 684 -12.57 -2.31 -17.77
CA ILE A 684 -12.25 -3.42 -16.88
C ILE A 684 -11.12 -3.00 -15.94
N GLY A 685 -11.23 -3.33 -14.66
CA GLY A 685 -10.18 -3.17 -13.66
C GLY A 685 -9.83 -4.52 -13.05
N ILE A 686 -8.53 -4.76 -12.88
CA ILE A 686 -8.00 -6.01 -12.32
C ILE A 686 -6.93 -5.70 -11.27
N ASP A 687 -7.06 -6.26 -10.07
CA ASP A 687 -6.03 -6.26 -9.01
C ASP A 687 -5.97 -7.65 -8.36
N THR A 688 -4.84 -7.96 -7.72
CA THR A 688 -4.51 -9.27 -7.16
C THR A 688 -4.05 -9.14 -5.70
N TYR A 689 -4.65 -9.90 -4.79
CA TYR A 689 -4.40 -9.84 -3.35
C TYR A 689 -4.03 -11.22 -2.79
N HIS A 690 -2.91 -11.32 -2.07
CA HIS A 690 -2.48 -12.57 -1.44
C HIS A 690 -3.33 -12.87 -0.19
N ASP A 691 -3.84 -14.08 -0.04
CA ASP A 691 -4.75 -14.44 1.05
C ASP A 691 -4.03 -14.42 2.43
N SER A 692 -4.69 -13.85 3.45
CA SER A 692 -4.10 -13.68 4.78
C SER A 692 -4.29 -14.86 5.73
N ALA A 693 -5.17 -15.82 5.40
CA ALA A 693 -5.25 -17.13 6.04
C ALA A 693 -4.35 -18.13 5.29
N HIS A 694 -4.53 -18.23 3.97
CA HIS A 694 -3.84 -19.20 3.12
C HIS A 694 -2.61 -18.57 2.44
N LYS A 695 -1.47 -18.56 3.14
CA LYS A 695 -0.19 -17.92 2.72
C LYS A 695 0.39 -18.37 1.36
N ASN A 696 -0.17 -19.42 0.76
CA ASN A 696 0.22 -19.98 -0.54
C ASN A 696 -0.88 -19.82 -1.61
N GLN A 697 -1.91 -19.00 -1.35
CA GLN A 697 -3.04 -18.74 -2.24
C GLN A 697 -3.16 -17.24 -2.48
N SER A 698 -3.56 -16.87 -3.68
CA SER A 698 -3.86 -15.49 -4.06
C SER A 698 -5.26 -15.39 -4.66
N VAL A 699 -5.82 -14.19 -4.63
CA VAL A 699 -7.12 -13.86 -5.20
C VAL A 699 -6.93 -12.85 -6.32
N GLY A 700 -7.35 -13.21 -7.53
CA GLY A 700 -7.61 -12.25 -8.60
C GLY A 700 -9.03 -11.72 -8.50
N ALA A 701 -9.23 -10.42 -8.76
CA ALA A 701 -10.55 -9.83 -8.90
C ALA A 701 -10.65 -9.05 -10.21
N LEU A 702 -11.73 -9.29 -10.96
CA LEU A 702 -12.11 -8.54 -12.14
C LEU A 702 -13.38 -7.74 -11.84
N VAL A 703 -13.37 -6.45 -12.18
CA VAL A 703 -14.54 -5.57 -12.12
C VAL A 703 -14.69 -4.83 -13.44
N ALA A 704 -15.84 -4.95 -14.10
CA ALA A 704 -16.08 -4.44 -15.44
C ALA A 704 -17.33 -3.55 -15.49
N SER A 705 -17.28 -2.41 -16.20
CA SER A 705 -18.43 -1.53 -16.37
C SER A 705 -19.48 -2.12 -17.33
N LEU A 706 -20.75 -1.84 -17.05
CA LEU A 706 -21.91 -2.40 -17.76
C LEU A 706 -22.71 -1.37 -18.57
N ASN A 707 -22.42 -0.07 -18.43
CA ASN A 707 -23.12 1.03 -19.12
C ASN A 707 -22.15 2.12 -19.57
N LYS A 708 -22.61 2.96 -20.51
CA LYS A 708 -21.86 4.06 -21.13
C LYS A 708 -21.18 5.01 -20.13
N GLU A 709 -21.88 5.41 -19.07
CA GLU A 709 -21.38 6.33 -18.05
C GLU A 709 -20.37 5.68 -17.08
N CYS A 710 -20.14 4.37 -17.21
CA CYS A 710 -19.25 3.55 -16.38
C CYS A 710 -19.58 3.62 -14.88
N THR A 711 -20.87 3.58 -14.56
CA THR A 711 -21.43 3.72 -13.20
C THR A 711 -21.93 2.41 -12.60
N ARG A 712 -22.38 1.47 -13.43
CA ARG A 712 -22.79 0.10 -13.06
C ARG A 712 -21.69 -0.89 -13.37
N TYR A 713 -21.54 -1.92 -12.54
CA TYR A 713 -20.39 -2.82 -12.56
C TYR A 713 -20.77 -4.28 -12.37
N PHE A 714 -20.24 -5.17 -13.20
CA PHE A 714 -20.13 -6.60 -12.94
C PHE A 714 -18.81 -6.88 -12.21
N SER A 715 -18.80 -7.91 -11.36
CA SER A 715 -17.65 -8.28 -10.54
C SER A 715 -17.58 -9.79 -10.31
N LYS A 716 -16.36 -10.35 -10.42
CA LYS A 716 -16.07 -11.77 -10.20
C LYS A 716 -14.63 -11.94 -9.70
N THR A 717 -14.40 -12.98 -8.92
CA THR A 717 -13.07 -13.34 -8.38
C THR A 717 -12.62 -14.70 -8.89
N GLU A 718 -11.32 -14.97 -8.78
CA GLU A 718 -10.67 -16.25 -8.97
C GLU A 718 -9.76 -16.51 -7.76
N TYR A 719 -9.71 -17.75 -7.27
CA TYR A 719 -8.67 -18.21 -6.35
C TYR A 719 -7.61 -18.99 -7.12
N HIS A 720 -6.35 -18.53 -7.08
CA HIS A 720 -5.24 -19.24 -7.71
C HIS A 720 -4.17 -19.68 -6.68
N PRO A 721 -3.59 -20.88 -6.83
CA PRO A 721 -2.46 -21.31 -6.01
C PRO A 721 -1.18 -20.55 -6.41
N SER A 722 -0.26 -20.44 -5.45
CA SER A 722 0.95 -19.60 -5.46
C SER A 722 0.74 -18.15 -4.95
N LYS A 723 1.89 -17.52 -4.65
CA LYS A 723 2.04 -16.09 -4.35
C LYS A 723 2.15 -15.25 -5.63
N ASP A 724 1.91 -15.87 -6.80
CA ASP A 724 2.06 -15.23 -8.11
C ASP A 724 1.13 -14.03 -8.26
N GLU A 725 1.66 -12.95 -8.80
CA GLU A 725 0.92 -11.70 -9.06
C GLU A 725 0.15 -11.77 -10.38
N LEU A 726 0.15 -12.92 -11.07
CA LEU A 726 -0.48 -13.21 -12.36
C LEU A 726 -1.78 -13.99 -12.14
N MET A 727 -2.83 -13.67 -12.90
CA MET A 727 -4.08 -14.45 -12.88
C MET A 727 -3.99 -15.67 -13.81
N ARG A 728 -4.40 -16.84 -13.30
CA ARG A 728 -4.26 -18.11 -14.03
C ARG A 728 -5.49 -18.45 -14.88
N ASN A 729 -6.69 -18.04 -14.48
CA ASN A 729 -7.95 -18.30 -15.20
C ASN A 729 -8.75 -17.00 -15.40
N LEU A 730 -8.12 -15.99 -15.99
CA LEU A 730 -8.73 -14.73 -16.40
C LEU A 730 -9.82 -14.92 -17.47
N GLN A 731 -9.66 -15.89 -18.37
CA GLN A 731 -10.60 -16.18 -19.46
C GLN A 731 -12.05 -16.46 -18.93
N PRO A 732 -12.28 -17.39 -17.97
CA PRO A 732 -13.58 -17.55 -17.30
C PRO A 732 -14.16 -16.32 -16.56
N LEU A 733 -13.35 -15.30 -16.26
CA LEU A 733 -13.81 -14.04 -15.66
C LEU A 733 -14.20 -13.03 -16.75
N MET A 734 -13.40 -12.92 -17.80
CA MET A 734 -13.68 -12.13 -19.00
C MET A 734 -14.97 -12.60 -19.70
N THR A 735 -15.11 -13.90 -19.98
CA THR A 735 -16.30 -14.49 -20.62
C THR A 735 -17.58 -14.21 -19.82
N ALA A 736 -17.51 -14.28 -18.49
CA ALA A 736 -18.66 -13.95 -17.63
C ALA A 736 -19.03 -12.46 -17.68
N ALA A 737 -18.03 -11.58 -17.72
CA ALA A 737 -18.25 -10.14 -17.82
C ALA A 737 -18.81 -9.73 -19.19
N LEU A 738 -18.33 -10.33 -20.28
CA LEU A 738 -18.83 -10.11 -21.65
C LEU A 738 -20.28 -10.57 -21.80
N ARG A 739 -20.63 -11.75 -21.27
CA ARG A 739 -22.01 -12.24 -21.22
C ARG A 739 -22.92 -11.29 -20.43
N LYS A 740 -22.53 -10.86 -19.23
CA LYS A 740 -23.32 -9.89 -18.44
C LYS A 740 -23.46 -8.53 -19.14
N TYR A 741 -22.44 -8.08 -19.88
CA TYR A 741 -22.54 -6.85 -20.71
C TYR A 741 -23.59 -7.03 -21.81
N HIS A 742 -23.57 -8.16 -22.52
CA HIS A 742 -24.58 -8.52 -23.52
C HIS A 742 -25.99 -8.65 -22.92
N ASP A 743 -26.15 -9.26 -21.76
CA ASP A 743 -27.43 -9.41 -21.07
C ASP A 743 -28.09 -8.04 -20.78
N VAL A 744 -27.27 -7.03 -20.44
CA VAL A 744 -27.70 -5.67 -20.11
C VAL A 744 -27.91 -4.81 -21.36
N ASN A 745 -27.00 -4.87 -22.34
CA ASN A 745 -26.99 -3.95 -23.49
C ASN A 745 -27.60 -4.53 -24.78
N LYS A 746 -27.91 -5.83 -24.80
CA LYS A 746 -28.33 -6.62 -25.99
C LYS A 746 -27.35 -6.55 -27.17
N ALA A 747 -26.09 -6.25 -26.86
CA ALA A 747 -24.96 -6.19 -27.78
C ALA A 747 -23.66 -6.45 -27.00
N LEU A 748 -22.66 -7.02 -27.66
CA LEU A 748 -21.30 -7.08 -27.13
C LEU A 748 -20.62 -5.70 -27.22
N PRO A 749 -19.64 -5.39 -26.36
CA PRO A 749 -18.95 -4.10 -26.39
C PRO A 749 -18.13 -3.95 -27.69
N GLN A 750 -18.11 -2.74 -28.24
CA GLN A 750 -17.32 -2.38 -29.42
C GLN A 750 -15.89 -1.95 -29.06
N LYS A 751 -15.65 -1.53 -27.81
CA LYS A 751 -14.33 -1.16 -27.28
C LYS A 751 -14.16 -1.67 -25.85
N ILE A 752 -12.99 -2.21 -25.54
CA ILE A 752 -12.65 -2.76 -24.23
C ILE A 752 -11.34 -2.13 -23.76
N ILE A 753 -11.31 -1.58 -22.55
CA ILE A 753 -10.09 -0.98 -21.97
C ILE A 753 -9.86 -1.58 -20.60
N LEU A 754 -8.76 -2.32 -20.45
CA LEU A 754 -8.43 -3.11 -19.27
C LEU A 754 -7.27 -2.46 -18.52
N TYR A 755 -7.51 -2.07 -17.27
CA TYR A 755 -6.54 -1.46 -16.36
C TYR A 755 -6.11 -2.45 -15.28
N ARG A 756 -4.85 -2.89 -15.34
CA ARG A 756 -4.25 -3.91 -14.46
C ARG A 756 -3.34 -3.27 -13.43
N ASP A 757 -3.73 -3.31 -12.17
CA ASP A 757 -2.94 -2.78 -11.04
C ASP A 757 -2.07 -3.90 -10.43
N GLY A 758 -1.03 -3.51 -9.70
CA GLY A 758 -0.24 -4.41 -8.85
C GLY A 758 0.92 -5.16 -9.53
N VAL A 759 1.14 -5.00 -10.84
CA VAL A 759 2.20 -5.66 -11.63
C VAL A 759 3.52 -4.89 -11.60
N GLY A 760 4.67 -5.59 -11.47
CA GLY A 760 6.01 -5.03 -11.54
C GLY A 760 6.65 -5.08 -12.94
N ASP A 761 7.67 -4.25 -13.20
CA ASP A 761 8.34 -4.12 -14.50
C ASP A 761 8.86 -5.47 -15.05
N GLY A 762 9.45 -6.30 -14.17
CA GLY A 762 9.98 -7.63 -14.53
C GLY A 762 8.92 -8.71 -14.81
N GLN A 763 7.62 -8.39 -14.69
CA GLN A 763 6.51 -9.29 -15.00
C GLN A 763 5.74 -8.87 -16.25
N LEU A 764 6.08 -7.73 -16.88
CA LEU A 764 5.35 -7.18 -18.03
C LEU A 764 5.28 -8.17 -19.20
N GLN A 765 6.39 -8.85 -19.51
CA GLN A 765 6.43 -9.90 -20.54
C GLN A 765 5.45 -11.04 -20.22
N THR A 766 5.42 -11.51 -18.97
CA THR A 766 4.56 -12.63 -18.58
C THR A 766 3.08 -12.23 -18.62
N VAL A 767 2.73 -11.04 -18.13
CA VAL A 767 1.36 -10.49 -18.24
C VAL A 767 0.95 -10.33 -19.71
N PHE A 768 1.82 -9.79 -20.55
CA PHE A 768 1.56 -9.58 -21.98
C PHE A 768 1.35 -10.90 -22.73
N HIS A 769 1.99 -12.00 -22.32
CA HIS A 769 1.77 -13.32 -22.92
C HIS A 769 0.53 -14.01 -22.29
N SER A 770 0.49 -14.17 -20.96
CA SER A 770 -0.52 -15.02 -20.30
C SER A 770 -1.86 -14.34 -20.06
N GLU A 771 -1.92 -13.06 -19.68
CA GLU A 771 -3.20 -12.38 -19.41
C GLU A 771 -3.84 -11.84 -20.70
N GLN A 772 -3.04 -11.42 -21.70
CA GLN A 772 -3.56 -10.92 -22.98
C GLN A 772 -4.18 -12.05 -23.83
N GLU A 773 -3.50 -13.19 -23.97
CA GLU A 773 -4.02 -14.30 -24.79
C GLU A 773 -5.32 -14.89 -24.21
N GLN A 774 -5.44 -14.96 -22.88
CA GLN A 774 -6.69 -15.32 -22.19
C GLN A 774 -7.83 -14.33 -22.47
N VAL A 775 -7.54 -13.03 -22.52
CA VAL A 775 -8.51 -12.00 -22.95
C VAL A 775 -8.92 -12.25 -24.40
N MET A 776 -7.96 -12.40 -25.32
CA MET A 776 -8.26 -12.60 -26.75
C MET A 776 -9.01 -13.91 -27.03
N SER A 777 -8.78 -14.97 -26.25
CA SER A 777 -9.58 -16.19 -26.31
C SER A 777 -11.02 -15.93 -25.84
N ALA A 778 -11.20 -15.30 -24.66
CA ALA A 778 -12.53 -14.99 -24.14
C ALA A 778 -13.39 -14.13 -25.09
N LEU A 779 -12.77 -13.27 -25.91
CA LEU A 779 -13.45 -12.54 -26.97
C LEU A 779 -13.96 -13.49 -28.07
N LYS A 780 -13.10 -14.35 -28.63
CA LYS A 780 -13.47 -15.35 -29.65
C LYS A 780 -14.55 -16.31 -29.13
N ASP A 781 -14.41 -16.79 -27.89
CA ASP A 781 -15.34 -17.72 -27.25
C ASP A 781 -16.74 -17.13 -27.01
N THR A 782 -16.85 -15.80 -26.93
CA THR A 782 -18.12 -15.11 -26.63
C THR A 782 -18.76 -14.45 -27.85
N GLY A 783 -17.98 -14.01 -28.83
CA GLY A 783 -18.46 -13.29 -30.02
C GLY A 783 -18.22 -13.99 -31.36
N GLY A 784 -17.58 -15.18 -31.38
CA GLY A 784 -17.21 -15.88 -32.60
C GLY A 784 -15.92 -15.36 -33.23
N GLN A 785 -15.54 -15.94 -34.38
CA GLN A 785 -14.24 -15.63 -34.99
C GLN A 785 -14.17 -14.23 -35.61
N ASP A 786 -15.28 -13.59 -35.96
CA ASP A 786 -15.30 -12.26 -36.59
C ASP A 786 -15.32 -11.11 -35.57
N TYR A 787 -15.65 -11.38 -34.31
CA TYR A 787 -15.74 -10.36 -33.26
C TYR A 787 -14.34 -9.84 -32.88
N ARG A 788 -14.07 -8.59 -33.27
CA ARG A 788 -12.85 -7.83 -32.97
C ARG A 788 -13.21 -6.45 -32.39
N PRO A 789 -13.52 -6.36 -31.09
CA PRO A 789 -13.67 -5.07 -30.44
C PRO A 789 -12.31 -4.39 -30.30
N GLY A 790 -12.26 -3.07 -30.39
CA GLY A 790 -11.01 -2.33 -30.19
C GLY A 790 -10.55 -2.42 -28.73
N PHE A 791 -9.36 -2.97 -28.49
CA PHE A 791 -8.85 -3.35 -27.18
C PHE A 791 -7.59 -2.57 -26.79
N ALA A 792 -7.52 -2.13 -25.52
CA ALA A 792 -6.32 -1.55 -24.93
C ALA A 792 -6.03 -2.15 -23.54
N PHE A 793 -4.78 -2.50 -23.29
CA PHE A 793 -4.29 -3.11 -22.04
C PHE A 793 -3.31 -2.13 -21.37
N VAL A 794 -3.72 -1.57 -20.24
CA VAL A 794 -2.99 -0.54 -19.49
C VAL A 794 -2.54 -1.06 -18.13
N ILE A 795 -1.23 -1.08 -17.88
CA ILE A 795 -0.65 -1.42 -16.57
C ILE A 795 -0.60 -0.18 -15.69
N VAL A 796 -1.18 -0.26 -14.49
CA VAL A 796 -1.32 0.84 -13.52
C VAL A 796 -0.34 0.68 -12.37
N LYS A 797 0.62 1.61 -12.25
CA LYS A 797 1.71 1.55 -11.26
C LYS A 797 1.55 2.62 -10.19
N LYS A 798 0.87 2.24 -9.09
CA LYS A 798 0.63 3.09 -7.90
C LYS A 798 1.82 3.20 -6.93
N ARG A 799 2.97 2.55 -7.18
CA ARG A 799 4.17 2.58 -6.29
C ARG A 799 5.43 2.90 -7.09
N ILE A 800 5.71 4.19 -7.29
CA ILE A 800 6.81 4.70 -8.13
C ILE A 800 7.68 5.71 -7.37
N GLN A 801 8.94 5.85 -7.80
CA GLN A 801 9.90 6.84 -7.27
C GLN A 801 9.66 8.27 -7.82
N THR A 802 9.05 8.39 -9.00
CA THR A 802 8.69 9.66 -9.67
C THR A 802 7.89 10.62 -8.78
N ARG A 803 8.34 11.87 -8.71
CA ARG A 803 7.65 13.02 -8.11
C ARG A 803 7.60 14.14 -9.14
N LEU A 804 6.53 14.93 -9.07
CA LEU A 804 6.32 16.12 -9.89
C LEU A 804 6.01 17.29 -8.97
N PHE A 805 6.53 18.47 -9.30
CA PHE A 805 6.43 19.69 -8.51
C PHE A 805 6.03 20.84 -9.43
N ALA A 806 4.95 21.56 -9.12
CA ALA A 806 4.50 22.67 -9.95
C ALA A 806 5.23 23.97 -9.58
N LYS A 807 5.64 24.71 -10.61
CA LYS A 807 6.31 26.01 -10.54
C LYS A 807 5.24 27.10 -10.55
N GLU A 808 4.88 27.62 -9.37
CA GLU A 808 3.77 28.56 -9.20
C GLU A 808 4.27 29.88 -8.62
N GLY A 809 4.50 30.86 -9.49
CA GLY A 809 5.25 32.08 -9.14
C GLY A 809 6.65 31.73 -8.64
N ASN A 810 7.03 32.27 -7.48
CA ASN A 810 8.27 31.93 -6.79
C ASN A 810 8.17 30.66 -5.91
N GLY A 811 7.02 29.96 -5.93
CA GLY A 811 6.73 28.80 -5.09
C GLY A 811 6.86 27.45 -5.81
N ILE A 812 7.11 26.40 -5.02
CA ILE A 812 7.14 25.00 -5.47
C ILE A 812 6.01 24.24 -4.78
N ASN A 813 4.93 23.98 -5.52
CA ASN A 813 3.69 23.38 -5.03
C ASN A 813 3.47 21.96 -5.56
N ASN A 814 2.43 21.29 -5.06
CA ASN A 814 1.95 20.04 -5.65
C ASN A 814 1.22 20.36 -6.96
N PRO A 815 1.47 19.65 -8.08
CA PRO A 815 0.70 19.81 -9.30
C PRO A 815 -0.80 19.54 -9.10
N CYS A 816 -1.62 20.23 -9.88
CA CYS A 816 -3.08 20.12 -9.78
C CYS A 816 -3.56 18.72 -10.21
N PRO A 817 -4.61 18.19 -9.56
CA PRO A 817 -5.42 17.10 -10.11
C PRO A 817 -5.75 17.33 -11.58
N GLY A 818 -5.42 16.36 -12.44
CA GLY A 818 -5.50 16.49 -13.90
C GLY A 818 -4.13 16.72 -14.57
N THR A 819 -3.05 16.97 -13.83
CA THR A 819 -1.69 17.12 -14.41
C THR A 819 -1.19 15.81 -15.01
N ILE A 820 -0.77 15.85 -16.28
CA ILE A 820 -0.18 14.78 -17.05
C ILE A 820 1.27 15.13 -17.42
N VAL A 821 2.14 14.11 -17.41
CA VAL A 821 3.46 14.13 -18.05
C VAL A 821 3.62 12.86 -18.89
N ASP A 822 3.82 13.03 -20.18
CA ASP A 822 3.93 12.00 -21.21
C ASP A 822 5.13 12.22 -22.15
N GLN A 823 6.15 12.91 -21.63
CA GLN A 823 7.44 13.18 -22.28
C GLN A 823 8.57 13.25 -21.23
N ILE A 824 9.83 13.20 -21.70
CA ILE A 824 11.09 13.43 -20.97
C ILE A 824 11.43 12.36 -19.91
N ILE A 825 10.51 12.05 -18.98
CA ILE A 825 10.67 11.04 -17.90
C ILE A 825 9.87 9.75 -18.15
N THR A 826 9.25 9.65 -19.32
CA THR A 826 8.67 8.46 -19.95
C THR A 826 9.76 7.58 -20.58
N LYS A 827 9.39 6.40 -21.11
CA LYS A 827 10.34 5.44 -21.67
C LYS A 827 10.36 5.44 -23.21
N PRO A 828 11.55 5.52 -23.87
CA PRO A 828 11.64 5.68 -25.33
C PRO A 828 11.02 4.58 -26.20
N ASN A 829 10.67 3.44 -25.57
CA ASN A 829 10.12 2.26 -26.23
C ASN A 829 8.75 1.87 -25.65
N TRP A 830 8.16 2.65 -24.74
CA TRP A 830 6.84 2.37 -24.17
C TRP A 830 5.86 3.48 -24.54
N TYR A 831 4.60 3.12 -24.75
CA TYR A 831 3.52 4.08 -24.67
C TYR A 831 3.11 4.23 -23.20
N ASP A 832 3.90 4.99 -22.43
CA ASP A 832 3.63 5.28 -21.02
C ASP A 832 3.40 6.77 -20.72
N PHE A 833 2.68 7.04 -19.63
CA PHE A 833 2.42 8.40 -19.13
C PHE A 833 2.20 8.42 -17.61
N PHE A 834 2.41 9.59 -17.01
CA PHE A 834 2.12 9.86 -15.59
C PHE A 834 0.90 10.77 -15.48
N LEU A 835 0.00 10.47 -14.55
CA LEU A 835 -1.16 11.31 -14.21
C LEU A 835 -1.20 11.56 -12.70
N VAL A 836 -1.25 12.83 -12.30
CA VAL A 836 -1.61 13.28 -10.95
C VAL A 836 -3.12 13.43 -10.91
N SER A 837 -3.85 12.39 -10.50
CA SER A 837 -5.30 12.47 -10.40
C SER A 837 -5.80 12.94 -9.03
N GLN A 838 -5.09 12.66 -7.93
CA GLN A 838 -5.54 12.89 -6.55
C GLN A 838 -4.91 14.14 -5.91
N SER A 839 -5.73 15.01 -5.29
CA SER A 839 -5.27 16.10 -4.42
C SER A 839 -4.75 15.60 -3.06
N VAL A 840 -3.69 16.23 -2.53
CA VAL A 840 -3.12 15.92 -1.20
C VAL A 840 -2.90 17.17 -0.35
N ARG A 841 -3.31 17.11 0.92
CA ARG A 841 -3.26 18.24 1.88
C ARG A 841 -1.92 18.41 2.60
N GLN A 842 -1.10 17.36 2.59
CA GLN A 842 0.16 17.28 3.35
C GLN A 842 1.13 16.37 2.60
N GLY A 843 2.40 16.77 2.57
CA GLY A 843 3.44 16.08 1.82
C GLY A 843 3.39 16.34 0.31
N THR A 844 4.38 15.80 -0.41
CA THR A 844 4.42 15.78 -1.87
C THR A 844 3.41 14.78 -2.43
N VAL A 845 2.70 15.16 -3.50
CA VAL A 845 1.86 14.23 -4.27
C VAL A 845 2.72 13.18 -4.98
N THR A 846 2.16 12.00 -5.24
CA THR A 846 2.80 10.99 -6.09
C THR A 846 1.90 10.70 -7.29
N PRO A 847 2.34 10.93 -8.54
CA PRO A 847 1.57 10.53 -9.71
C PRO A 847 1.33 9.02 -9.76
N THR A 848 0.45 8.58 -10.65
CA THR A 848 0.34 7.17 -11.04
C THR A 848 0.88 7.04 -12.46
N SER A 849 1.72 6.04 -12.69
CA SER A 849 2.22 5.68 -14.02
C SER A 849 1.25 4.71 -14.68
N TYR A 850 1.00 4.91 -15.96
CA TYR A 850 0.16 4.10 -16.83
C TYR A 850 1.01 3.69 -18.04
N ASN A 851 1.15 2.40 -18.31
CA ASN A 851 1.87 1.88 -19.48
C ASN A 851 0.93 1.05 -20.35
N VAL A 852 0.73 1.45 -21.60
CA VAL A 852 -0.17 0.79 -22.56
C VAL A 852 0.60 -0.30 -23.29
N ILE A 853 0.57 -1.52 -22.74
CA ILE A 853 1.35 -2.66 -23.26
C ILE A 853 0.76 -3.24 -24.54
N TYR A 854 -0.52 -3.02 -24.80
CA TYR A 854 -1.22 -3.40 -26.04
C TYR A 854 -2.30 -2.36 -26.36
N ASP A 855 -2.45 -1.99 -27.64
CA ASP A 855 -3.52 -1.09 -28.10
C ASP A 855 -3.80 -1.24 -29.61
N ASP A 856 -4.94 -1.84 -29.93
CA ASP A 856 -5.59 -1.81 -31.25
C ASP A 856 -6.93 -1.02 -31.22
N SER A 857 -7.20 -0.27 -30.13
CA SER A 857 -8.50 0.34 -29.86
C SER A 857 -8.91 1.48 -30.81
N GLY A 858 -7.98 1.95 -31.63
CA GLY A 858 -8.12 3.13 -32.50
C GLY A 858 -8.23 4.46 -31.74
N LEU A 859 -7.95 4.46 -30.43
CA LEU A 859 -7.97 5.67 -29.62
C LEU A 859 -6.63 6.41 -29.68
N GLN A 860 -6.69 7.72 -29.89
CA GLN A 860 -5.53 8.60 -29.76
C GLN A 860 -5.08 8.69 -28.30
N PRO A 861 -3.79 8.99 -28.01
CA PRO A 861 -3.29 8.98 -26.64
C PRO A 861 -4.05 9.91 -25.70
N ASP A 862 -4.47 11.07 -26.23
CA ASP A 862 -5.32 12.04 -25.54
C ASP A 862 -6.63 11.44 -25.02
N HIS A 863 -7.25 10.54 -25.80
CA HIS A 863 -8.51 9.89 -25.44
C HIS A 863 -8.31 8.91 -24.28
N ILE A 864 -7.23 8.10 -24.33
CA ILE A 864 -6.87 7.17 -23.24
C ILE A 864 -6.49 7.94 -21.98
N GLN A 865 -5.71 9.02 -22.10
CA GLN A 865 -5.34 9.89 -20.99
C GLN A 865 -6.57 10.54 -20.32
N ARG A 866 -7.46 11.16 -21.10
CA ARG A 866 -8.69 11.81 -20.58
C ARG A 866 -9.68 10.81 -20.00
N LEU A 867 -9.86 9.65 -20.64
CA LEU A 867 -10.70 8.58 -20.08
C LEU A 867 -10.12 8.08 -18.75
N THR A 868 -8.80 7.89 -18.67
CA THR A 868 -8.12 7.51 -17.42
C THR A 868 -8.42 8.52 -16.29
N TYR A 869 -8.34 9.82 -16.58
CA TYR A 869 -8.71 10.86 -15.60
C TYR A 869 -10.21 10.82 -15.23
N LYS A 870 -11.13 10.76 -16.21
CA LYS A 870 -12.59 10.61 -15.97
C LYS A 870 -12.90 9.43 -15.05
N LEU A 871 -12.30 8.26 -15.30
CA LEU A 871 -12.48 7.05 -14.49
C LEU A 871 -11.98 7.22 -13.03
N THR A 872 -11.07 8.15 -12.74
CA THR A 872 -10.66 8.43 -11.35
C THR A 872 -11.73 9.16 -10.52
N HIS A 873 -12.82 9.62 -11.15
CA HIS A 873 -13.94 10.27 -10.46
C HIS A 873 -15.01 9.27 -9.99
N LEU A 874 -15.08 8.07 -10.58
CA LEU A 874 -16.24 7.17 -10.47
C LEU A 874 -16.19 6.19 -9.27
N TYR A 875 -15.38 6.48 -8.25
CA TYR A 875 -15.28 5.66 -7.04
C TYR A 875 -16.19 6.21 -5.92
N PHE A 876 -17.43 5.72 -5.87
CA PHE A 876 -18.53 6.28 -5.06
C PHE A 876 -18.28 6.34 -3.55
N ASN A 877 -17.33 5.57 -3.03
CA ASN A 877 -16.89 5.62 -1.63
C ASN A 877 -16.08 6.89 -1.27
N TRP A 878 -15.80 7.79 -2.22
CA TRP A 878 -15.06 9.04 -2.02
C TRP A 878 -15.62 10.17 -2.89
N GLN A 879 -16.06 11.27 -2.28
CA GLN A 879 -16.62 12.45 -2.99
C GLN A 879 -15.50 13.36 -3.55
N GLY A 880 -14.61 12.77 -4.33
CA GLY A 880 -13.44 13.42 -4.91
C GLY A 880 -12.68 12.49 -5.85
N THR A 881 -11.64 12.98 -6.51
CA THR A 881 -10.76 12.12 -7.33
C THR A 881 -9.99 11.11 -6.48
N ILE A 882 -9.76 9.91 -7.02
CA ILE A 882 -8.85 8.90 -6.46
C ILE A 882 -7.60 8.69 -7.34
N ARG A 883 -6.61 7.96 -6.81
CA ARG A 883 -5.27 7.84 -7.43
C ARG A 883 -5.15 6.84 -8.61
N VAL A 884 -6.17 6.02 -8.84
CA VAL A 884 -6.26 5.02 -9.92
C VAL A 884 -7.67 5.04 -10.50
N PRO A 885 -7.95 4.46 -11.68
CA PRO A 885 -9.30 4.31 -12.20
C PRO A 885 -10.22 3.59 -11.19
N ALA A 886 -11.48 4.01 -11.10
CA ALA A 886 -12.47 3.38 -10.22
C ALA A 886 -12.57 1.84 -10.41
N PRO A 887 -12.54 1.27 -11.64
CA PRO A 887 -12.51 -0.18 -11.83
C PRO A 887 -11.36 -0.87 -11.07
N CYS A 888 -10.13 -0.34 -11.12
CA CYS A 888 -8.99 -0.90 -10.37
C CYS A 888 -9.19 -0.83 -8.86
N GLN A 889 -9.71 0.30 -8.36
CA GLN A 889 -9.96 0.47 -6.93
C GLN A 889 -11.12 -0.41 -6.43
N TYR A 890 -12.12 -0.69 -7.28
CA TYR A 890 -13.17 -1.67 -7.00
C TYR A 890 -12.63 -3.10 -6.99
N ALA A 891 -11.81 -3.50 -7.98
CA ALA A 891 -11.14 -4.80 -7.99
C ALA A 891 -10.24 -5.01 -6.76
N HIS A 892 -9.41 -4.02 -6.43
CA HIS A 892 -8.61 -3.97 -5.19
C HIS A 892 -9.45 -4.13 -3.93
N LYS A 893 -10.63 -3.51 -3.87
CA LYS A 893 -11.57 -3.61 -2.75
C LYS A 893 -12.20 -5.01 -2.65
N LEU A 894 -12.56 -5.62 -3.78
CA LEU A 894 -13.13 -6.96 -3.85
C LEU A 894 -12.09 -8.03 -3.49
N ALA A 895 -10.92 -8.04 -4.14
CA ALA A 895 -9.83 -8.98 -3.82
C ALA A 895 -9.41 -8.91 -2.34
N PHE A 896 -9.40 -7.70 -1.75
CA PHE A 896 -9.13 -7.48 -0.34
C PHE A 896 -10.20 -8.08 0.58
N LEU A 897 -11.50 -7.85 0.32
CA LEU A 897 -12.58 -8.50 1.08
C LEU A 897 -12.53 -10.03 0.95
N GLN A 898 -12.24 -10.50 -0.26
CA GLN A 898 -12.23 -11.90 -0.62
C GLN A 898 -11.10 -12.68 0.09
N GLY A 899 -9.86 -12.17 0.03
CA GLY A 899 -8.67 -12.80 0.62
C GLY A 899 -8.30 -12.36 2.04
N GLN A 900 -9.00 -11.39 2.64
CA GLN A 900 -8.86 -11.05 4.07
C GLN A 900 -10.04 -11.52 4.93
N THR A 901 -11.24 -11.69 4.37
CA THR A 901 -12.46 -11.91 5.17
C THR A 901 -13.26 -13.12 4.72
N LEU A 902 -13.51 -13.31 3.41
CA LEU A 902 -14.43 -14.36 2.95
C LEU A 902 -13.77 -15.74 2.87
N HIS A 903 -12.59 -15.84 2.25
CA HIS A 903 -11.81 -17.09 2.07
C HIS A 903 -12.53 -18.22 1.31
N ARG A 904 -13.71 -17.95 0.75
CA ARG A 904 -14.53 -18.79 -0.13
C ARG A 904 -15.29 -17.86 -1.08
N GLU A 905 -15.58 -18.30 -2.30
CA GLU A 905 -16.27 -17.47 -3.32
C GLU A 905 -17.61 -16.93 -2.82
N PHE A 906 -17.92 -15.69 -3.22
CA PHE A 906 -19.19 -15.03 -2.92
C PHE A 906 -20.27 -15.43 -3.93
N SER A 907 -21.54 -15.32 -3.54
CA SER A 907 -22.66 -15.67 -4.42
C SER A 907 -22.77 -14.74 -5.64
N ALA A 908 -22.94 -15.34 -6.82
CA ALA A 908 -23.14 -14.62 -8.08
C ALA A 908 -24.36 -13.66 -8.07
N TYR A 909 -25.32 -13.82 -7.15
CA TYR A 909 -26.42 -12.88 -6.94
C TYR A 909 -25.95 -11.47 -6.52
N LEU A 910 -24.71 -11.34 -6.04
CA LEU A 910 -24.09 -10.07 -5.65
C LEU A 910 -23.17 -9.50 -6.75
N SER A 911 -22.88 -10.24 -7.83
CA SER A 911 -21.87 -9.86 -8.83
C SER A 911 -22.14 -8.55 -9.56
N ASP A 912 -23.39 -8.12 -9.72
CA ASP A 912 -23.76 -6.85 -10.38
C ASP A 912 -23.99 -5.67 -9.41
N LYS A 913 -23.58 -5.83 -8.14
CA LYS A 913 -23.73 -4.83 -7.07
C LYS A 913 -22.36 -4.50 -6.47
N LEU A 914 -22.18 -3.27 -5.98
CA LEU A 914 -20.96 -2.87 -5.27
C LEU A 914 -21.01 -3.31 -3.78
N PHE A 915 -21.34 -4.58 -3.54
CA PHE A 915 -21.59 -5.15 -2.20
C PHE A 915 -20.37 -5.09 -1.25
N PHE A 916 -19.17 -5.01 -1.83
CA PHE A 916 -17.85 -5.08 -1.19
C PHE A 916 -17.29 -3.73 -0.67
N LEU A 917 -18.09 -2.64 -0.74
CA LEU A 917 -17.67 -1.28 -0.35
C LEU A 917 -17.57 -1.03 1.16
#